data_AF-A0AAV9QLC9-F1
#
_entry.id   AF-A0AAV9QLC9-F1
#
_cell.length_a   1.000
_cell.length_b   1.000
_cell.length_c   1.000
_cell.angle_alpha   90.00
_cell.angle_beta   90.00
_cell.angle_gamma   90.00
#
_symmetry.space_group_name_H-M   'P 1'
#
loop_
_entity.id
_entity.type
_entity.pdbx_description
1 polymer ?
#
loop_
_entity_poly.entity_id
_entity_poly.type
_entity_poly.pdbx_seq_one_letter_code
_entity_poly.pdbx_strand_id
1 'polypeptide(L)'
;MLSYSRLSSLLPLPSQAPAQHNAEQKKIIISSSTRKVLWCCVPHVLPIATSITILTLNFRGIYIGADFATQTITLMSFQIAAKVHEIFIVASLSVIVFQAVRFELLYGDGLPLGLVGSGFNFGSFGFFFTKEFRGGLLNAVTPGHKLRKTGFIILLCGAGLIAALAGPSSATLIVPALQTWQAGGTHFYLNGSLEDFWPSDVSRDALAVQDICNGSKSTELAICPAGGYLSIREHWSRMNYTNFYTYDVPTYAKKLSGSRFYWPIHSPASSVPPRYTLGNARNVTAFSPGTATFFVQPHAAASALMQTISNKWWTALQSYMKVSDRQVDDRKIGVEVLSTITTIRCSDPQNLKTSENSIHFPAISGRFDYVDGPDFIVDSLNTSAVDHVRFQWVHLPDRFGSVSIGAVLESAWNAQKTSRVAVGCSVQAGWLPTSVYTDEYSFWTGWYPWDIEFGGQTPSWVEIPASEPQPATNGRVAFSDDWLSLLNPTVSDPEPSADTWTPSVMESIIGASGLADDLSSSDETSLAEAWVDDGQLGISRTVLLESIISSVVTDGLGRSGAYRIFDTQGSSSEWPISMFDPLPDFDKRIIDGHDALQVPRQDTDITTLRIKMQITGYALKRSLTGALAVVVLLAHIILATGHIVFVLVKRQASNSWDSISELIALSQNSRPAYIALANTGAGINERRTYGRLARIRATSTIDQPDNDHVELVFEGPDREVDHLEMFSSTCYHGTRREKKSIPNDVKDGEDEDEVQSVRSHFNQELDNSTQLEPVARQQWTWPRNPDDGPPRDRSSPRHVSQAGQSPLPHSRTGSRERLILQSSIRARRAPLGELVRVDQAYG
;
A
#
# COMPACT_ATOMS: atom_id res chain seq x y z
N MET A 1 -4.45 -43.77 -81.83
CA MET A 1 -3.79 -44.25 -80.60
C MET A 1 -4.89 -44.38 -79.55
N LEU A 2 -5.29 -45.55 -79.03
CA LEU A 2 -4.51 -46.58 -78.31
C LEU A 2 -3.82 -46.02 -77.05
N SER A 3 -3.90 -46.62 -75.85
CA SER A 3 -4.69 -47.78 -75.40
C SER A 3 -4.60 -47.96 -73.86
N TYR A 4 -5.39 -48.90 -73.34
CA TYR A 4 -5.35 -49.55 -72.02
C TYR A 4 -5.84 -48.77 -70.79
N SER A 5 -6.55 -49.34 -69.79
CA SER A 5 -7.41 -50.54 -69.63
C SER A 5 -7.32 -51.01 -68.16
N ARG A 6 -8.47 -51.40 -67.59
CA ARG A 6 -8.64 -52.46 -66.57
C ARG A 6 -7.81 -52.39 -65.27
N LEU A 7 -8.49 -52.16 -64.15
CA LEU A 7 -8.40 -53.01 -62.94
C LEU A 7 -9.51 -52.65 -61.93
N SER A 8 -10.74 -53.12 -62.19
CA SER A 8 -11.87 -52.95 -61.26
C SER A 8 -12.97 -54.00 -61.51
N SER A 9 -12.61 -55.28 -61.35
CA SER A 9 -13.56 -56.40 -61.43
C SER A 9 -13.06 -57.57 -60.59
N LEU A 10 -13.55 -57.68 -59.35
CA LEU A 10 -13.68 -58.92 -58.54
C LEU A 10 -14.15 -58.54 -57.13
N LEU A 11 -15.47 -58.51 -56.93
CA LEU A 11 -16.23 -58.84 -55.71
C LEU A 11 -17.69 -58.41 -55.91
N PRO A 12 -18.69 -59.25 -55.58
CA PRO A 12 -20.09 -58.90 -55.76
C PRO A 12 -20.53 -57.87 -54.71
N LEU A 13 -21.23 -56.82 -55.14
CA LEU A 13 -22.00 -55.97 -54.23
C LEU A 13 -23.12 -56.81 -53.62
N PRO A 14 -23.16 -57.04 -52.29
CA PRO A 14 -24.33 -57.61 -51.66
C PRO A 14 -25.48 -56.61 -51.79
N SER A 15 -26.68 -57.11 -52.09
CA SER A 15 -27.90 -56.30 -52.06
C SER A 15 -28.19 -55.88 -50.63
N GLN A 16 -27.68 -54.71 -50.22
CA GLN A 16 -28.16 -54.06 -49.01
C GLN A 16 -29.64 -53.71 -49.22
N ALA A 17 -30.49 -54.26 -48.35
CA ALA A 17 -31.86 -53.82 -48.22
C ALA A 17 -31.89 -52.29 -47.99
N PRO A 18 -32.91 -51.58 -48.49
CA PRO A 18 -33.02 -50.14 -48.26
C PRO A 18 -32.99 -49.88 -46.75
N ALA A 19 -32.05 -49.02 -46.32
CA ALA A 19 -31.93 -48.67 -44.92
C ALA A 19 -33.25 -48.07 -44.44
N GLN A 20 -33.91 -48.74 -43.48
CA GLN A 20 -35.08 -48.17 -42.82
C GLN A 20 -34.65 -46.89 -42.12
N HIS A 21 -35.06 -45.76 -42.68
CA HIS A 21 -34.93 -44.47 -42.03
C HIS A 21 -35.80 -44.50 -40.77
N ASN A 22 -35.17 -44.69 -39.61
CA ASN A 22 -35.83 -44.53 -38.32
C ASN A 22 -36.27 -43.07 -38.21
N ALA A 23 -37.57 -42.81 -38.39
CA ALA A 23 -38.13 -41.47 -38.27
C ALA A 23 -37.92 -40.93 -36.85
N GLU A 24 -37.62 -39.63 -36.74
CA GLU A 24 -37.42 -38.97 -35.45
C GLU A 24 -38.71 -39.00 -34.62
N GLN A 25 -38.61 -39.41 -33.35
CA GLN A 25 -39.78 -39.52 -32.47
C GLN A 25 -40.22 -38.15 -31.93
N LYS A 26 -41.54 -37.95 -31.80
CA LYS A 26 -42.16 -36.71 -31.30
C LYS A 26 -41.60 -36.32 -29.92
N LYS A 27 -40.80 -35.24 -29.88
CA LYS A 27 -40.15 -34.73 -28.66
C LYS A 27 -41.18 -34.14 -27.68
N ILE A 28 -41.15 -34.59 -26.43
CA ILE A 28 -42.01 -34.08 -25.36
C ILE A 28 -41.55 -32.66 -24.96
N ILE A 29 -42.40 -31.66 -25.20
CA ILE A 29 -42.09 -30.24 -24.95
C ILE A 29 -41.94 -29.94 -23.46
N ILE A 30 -42.84 -30.45 -22.63
CA ILE A 30 -42.86 -30.23 -21.18
C ILE A 30 -43.08 -31.56 -20.47
N SER A 31 -42.25 -31.87 -19.49
CA SER A 31 -42.39 -33.08 -18.68
C SER A 31 -42.52 -32.74 -17.20
N SER A 32 -43.49 -33.38 -16.55
CA SER A 32 -43.71 -33.33 -15.10
C SER A 32 -42.90 -34.37 -14.32
N SER A 33 -42.01 -35.11 -14.99
CA SER A 33 -41.18 -36.15 -14.37
C SER A 33 -40.20 -35.55 -13.35
N THR A 34 -40.33 -35.93 -12.09
CA THR A 34 -39.45 -35.51 -10.99
C THR A 34 -37.97 -35.74 -11.29
N ARG A 35 -37.63 -36.86 -11.96
CA ARG A 35 -36.26 -37.16 -12.41
C ARG A 35 -35.74 -36.12 -13.41
N LYS A 36 -36.56 -35.66 -14.36
CA LYS A 36 -36.17 -34.61 -15.32
C LYS A 36 -36.05 -33.24 -14.64
N VAL A 37 -36.98 -32.91 -13.75
CA VAL A 37 -36.95 -31.68 -12.92
C VAL A 37 -35.66 -31.60 -12.10
N LEU A 38 -35.24 -32.72 -11.47
CA LEU A 38 -33.95 -32.82 -10.77
C LEU A 38 -32.74 -32.66 -11.70
N TRP A 39 -32.76 -33.26 -12.89
CA TRP A 39 -31.69 -33.11 -13.88
C TRP A 39 -31.49 -31.65 -14.34
N CYS A 40 -32.57 -30.88 -14.50
CA CYS A 40 -32.48 -29.45 -14.81
C CYS A 40 -31.78 -28.62 -13.72
N CYS A 41 -31.74 -29.11 -12.47
CA CYS A 41 -31.06 -28.41 -11.37
C CYS A 41 -29.55 -28.72 -11.27
N VAL A 42 -29.08 -29.83 -11.86
CA VAL A 42 -27.67 -30.28 -11.77
C VAL A 42 -26.65 -29.21 -12.19
N PRO A 43 -26.84 -28.43 -13.28
CA PRO A 43 -25.89 -27.38 -13.69
C PRO A 43 -25.66 -26.27 -12.67
N HIS A 44 -26.56 -26.09 -11.70
CA HIS A 44 -26.43 -25.10 -10.63
C HIS A 44 -25.60 -25.61 -9.44
N VAL A 45 -25.62 -26.91 -9.17
CA VAL A 45 -25.07 -27.49 -7.92
C VAL A 45 -23.56 -27.25 -7.80
N LEU A 46 -22.81 -27.55 -8.87
CA LEU A 46 -21.35 -27.40 -8.89
C LEU A 46 -20.87 -25.94 -8.72
N PRO A 47 -21.36 -24.94 -9.48
CA PRO A 47 -20.94 -23.55 -9.28
C PRO A 47 -21.42 -22.96 -7.94
N ILE A 48 -22.59 -23.36 -7.43
CA ILE A 48 -23.02 -22.95 -6.07
C ILE A 48 -22.05 -23.50 -5.01
N ALA A 49 -21.77 -24.81 -5.02
CA ALA A 49 -20.89 -25.43 -4.03
C ALA A 49 -19.45 -24.88 -4.10
N THR A 50 -18.94 -24.64 -5.31
CA THR A 50 -17.63 -24.04 -5.54
C THR A 50 -17.61 -22.59 -5.05
N SER A 51 -18.61 -21.78 -5.37
CA SER A 51 -18.75 -20.40 -4.88
C SER A 51 -18.80 -20.34 -3.35
N ILE A 52 -19.62 -21.18 -2.70
CA ILE A 52 -19.69 -21.25 -1.23
C ILE A 52 -18.33 -21.61 -0.62
N THR A 53 -17.59 -22.53 -1.25
CA THR A 53 -16.24 -22.92 -0.81
C THR A 53 -15.27 -21.74 -0.92
N ILE A 54 -15.20 -21.07 -2.08
CA ILE A 54 -14.36 -19.89 -2.32
C ILE A 54 -14.67 -18.78 -1.32
N LEU A 55 -15.94 -18.47 -1.11
CA LEU A 55 -16.39 -17.48 -0.13
C LEU A 55 -15.93 -17.87 1.28
N THR A 56 -16.13 -19.12 1.70
CA THR A 56 -15.73 -19.63 3.02
C THR A 56 -14.22 -19.50 3.26
N LEU A 57 -13.40 -19.83 2.26
CA LEU A 57 -11.94 -19.69 2.34
C LEU A 57 -11.53 -18.21 2.46
N ASN A 58 -12.11 -17.31 1.66
CA ASN A 58 -11.83 -15.87 1.70
C ASN A 58 -12.29 -15.18 2.99
N PHE A 59 -13.38 -15.67 3.60
CA PHE A 59 -13.86 -15.18 4.90
C PHE A 59 -13.03 -15.67 6.07
N ARG A 60 -12.52 -16.91 6.04
CA ARG A 60 -11.60 -17.43 7.07
C ARG A 60 -10.22 -16.80 6.97
N GLY A 61 -9.75 -16.51 5.76
CA GLY A 61 -8.38 -16.09 5.51
C GLY A 61 -7.44 -17.31 5.53
N ILE A 62 -6.61 -17.45 4.51
CA ILE A 62 -5.51 -18.43 4.50
C ILE A 62 -4.23 -17.73 4.05
N TYR A 63 -3.21 -17.75 4.90
CA TYR A 63 -1.84 -17.39 4.52
C TYR A 63 -1.18 -18.56 3.79
N ILE A 64 -0.51 -18.30 2.67
CA ILE A 64 0.14 -19.33 1.83
C ILE A 64 1.66 -19.15 1.88
N GLY A 65 2.15 -17.93 1.64
CA GLY A 65 3.57 -17.59 1.72
C GLY A 65 4.07 -16.75 0.55
N ALA A 66 5.23 -16.12 0.71
CA ALA A 66 5.90 -15.32 -0.33
C ALA A 66 6.45 -16.17 -1.50
N ASP A 67 6.92 -17.37 -1.20
CA ASP A 67 7.44 -18.37 -2.16
C ASP A 67 6.43 -18.79 -3.23
N PHE A 68 5.14 -18.59 -3.00
CA PHE A 68 4.08 -18.83 -3.96
C PHE A 68 4.31 -18.16 -5.32
N ALA A 69 4.90 -16.95 -5.35
CA ALA A 69 5.21 -16.25 -6.60
C ALA A 69 6.31 -16.93 -7.42
N THR A 70 7.24 -17.66 -6.80
CA THR A 70 8.36 -18.28 -7.53
C THR A 70 7.91 -19.46 -8.39
N GLN A 71 6.66 -19.92 -8.22
CA GLN A 71 6.06 -21.01 -8.96
C GLN A 71 4.99 -20.48 -9.93
N THR A 72 5.42 -19.93 -11.07
CA THR A 72 4.54 -19.41 -12.13
C THR A 72 3.45 -20.42 -12.55
N ILE A 73 3.80 -21.71 -12.57
CA ILE A 73 2.89 -22.83 -12.86
C ILE A 73 1.71 -22.85 -11.87
N THR A 74 1.97 -22.62 -10.60
CA THR A 74 0.97 -22.62 -9.53
C THR A 74 -0.01 -21.46 -9.72
N LEU A 75 0.48 -20.23 -9.94
CA LEU A 75 -0.37 -19.07 -10.26
C LEU A 75 -1.26 -19.30 -11.50
N MET A 76 -0.71 -19.88 -12.57
CA MET A 76 -1.48 -20.23 -13.77
C MET A 76 -2.57 -21.27 -13.47
N SER A 77 -2.32 -22.24 -12.60
CA SER A 77 -3.31 -23.25 -12.23
C SER A 77 -4.55 -22.65 -11.53
N PHE A 78 -4.37 -21.66 -10.65
CA PHE A 78 -5.48 -20.94 -10.02
C PHE A 78 -6.27 -20.08 -11.01
N GLN A 79 -5.61 -19.48 -12.01
CA GLN A 79 -6.29 -18.76 -13.09
C GLN A 79 -7.13 -19.71 -13.98
N ILE A 80 -6.62 -20.91 -14.28
CA ILE A 80 -7.37 -21.94 -15.00
C ILE A 80 -8.58 -22.39 -14.18
N ALA A 81 -8.42 -22.63 -12.88
CA ALA A 81 -9.52 -22.98 -11.98
C ALA A 81 -10.61 -21.89 -11.94
N ALA A 82 -10.21 -20.60 -11.92
CA ALA A 82 -11.13 -19.48 -12.01
C ALA A 82 -11.90 -19.44 -13.33
N LYS A 83 -11.25 -19.74 -14.46
CA LYS A 83 -11.91 -19.79 -15.77
C LYS A 83 -12.88 -20.97 -15.89
N VAL A 84 -12.55 -22.12 -15.30
CA VAL A 84 -13.46 -23.26 -15.20
C VAL A 84 -14.70 -22.91 -14.35
N HIS A 85 -14.51 -22.21 -13.22
CA HIS A 85 -15.61 -21.74 -12.38
C HIS A 85 -16.53 -20.73 -13.08
N GLU A 86 -15.96 -19.77 -13.82
CA GLU A 86 -16.70 -18.85 -14.69
C GLU A 86 -17.59 -19.62 -15.69
N ILE A 87 -17.03 -20.61 -16.39
CA ILE A 87 -17.79 -21.41 -17.38
C ILE A 87 -18.98 -22.12 -16.73
N PHE A 88 -18.83 -22.67 -15.52
CA PHE A 88 -19.95 -23.26 -14.80
C PHE A 88 -20.99 -22.23 -14.33
N ILE A 89 -20.59 -21.02 -13.90
CA ILE A 89 -21.52 -19.92 -13.59
C ILE A 89 -22.31 -19.53 -14.85
N VAL A 90 -21.64 -19.33 -15.98
CA VAL A 90 -22.29 -18.95 -17.24
C VAL A 90 -23.26 -20.06 -17.70
N ALA A 91 -22.84 -21.33 -17.70
CA ALA A 91 -23.71 -22.46 -18.04
C ALA A 91 -24.94 -22.56 -17.11
N SER A 92 -24.75 -22.34 -15.81
CA SER A 92 -25.83 -22.23 -14.83
C SER A 92 -26.80 -21.10 -15.20
N LEU A 93 -26.31 -19.91 -15.54
CA LEU A 93 -27.15 -18.77 -15.92
C LEU A 93 -27.90 -19.03 -17.23
N SER A 94 -27.27 -19.69 -18.21
CA SER A 94 -27.91 -20.06 -19.49
C SER A 94 -29.17 -20.89 -19.24
N VAL A 95 -29.13 -21.88 -18.36
CA VAL A 95 -30.29 -22.71 -18.00
C VAL A 95 -31.44 -21.86 -17.46
N ILE A 96 -31.16 -20.86 -16.62
CA ILE A 96 -32.17 -19.94 -16.08
C ILE A 96 -32.79 -19.09 -17.19
N VAL A 97 -31.96 -18.51 -18.07
CA VAL A 97 -32.42 -17.65 -19.17
C VAL A 97 -33.22 -18.46 -20.20
N PHE A 98 -32.78 -19.66 -20.57
CA PHE A 98 -33.52 -20.56 -21.48
C PHE A 98 -34.89 -20.96 -20.91
N GLN A 99 -34.96 -21.31 -19.62
CA GLN A 99 -36.23 -21.62 -18.97
C GLN A 99 -37.17 -20.41 -18.97
N ALA A 100 -36.65 -19.20 -18.73
CA ALA A 100 -37.43 -17.96 -18.81
C ALA A 100 -37.93 -17.66 -20.24
N VAL A 101 -37.07 -17.81 -21.26
CA VAL A 101 -37.44 -17.66 -22.68
C VAL A 101 -38.57 -18.61 -23.06
N ARG A 102 -38.46 -19.90 -22.68
CA ARG A 102 -39.54 -20.90 -22.89
C ARG A 102 -40.82 -20.51 -22.19
N PHE A 103 -40.74 -20.03 -20.96
CA PHE A 103 -41.91 -19.65 -20.17
C PHE A 103 -42.67 -18.46 -20.79
N GLU A 104 -41.97 -17.49 -21.37
CA GLU A 104 -42.59 -16.38 -22.12
C GLU A 104 -43.15 -16.83 -23.50
N LEU A 105 -42.44 -17.68 -24.23
CA LEU A 105 -42.89 -18.19 -25.54
C LEU A 105 -44.13 -19.10 -25.44
N LEU A 106 -44.20 -19.94 -24.41
CA LEU A 106 -45.29 -20.89 -24.18
C LEU A 106 -46.45 -20.25 -23.42
N TYR A 107 -46.18 -19.71 -22.23
CA TYR A 107 -47.19 -19.28 -21.26
C TYR A 107 -47.32 -17.75 -21.10
N GLY A 108 -46.57 -16.97 -21.89
CA GLY A 108 -46.62 -15.51 -21.86
C GLY A 108 -47.39 -14.90 -23.02
N ASP A 109 -47.36 -13.57 -23.05
CA ASP A 109 -47.79 -12.75 -24.19
C ASP A 109 -46.85 -12.90 -25.40
N GLY A 110 -45.90 -13.83 -25.36
CA GLY A 110 -44.83 -13.97 -26.34
C GLY A 110 -43.61 -13.12 -26.00
N LEU A 111 -42.52 -13.40 -26.72
CA LEU A 111 -41.24 -12.74 -26.54
C LEU A 111 -40.85 -12.03 -27.86
N PRO A 112 -40.33 -10.78 -27.82
CA PRO A 112 -39.87 -10.10 -29.04
C PRO A 112 -38.80 -10.91 -29.77
N LEU A 113 -38.84 -10.90 -31.11
CA LEU A 113 -37.90 -11.64 -31.97
C LEU A 113 -36.44 -11.46 -31.56
N GLY A 114 -36.02 -10.22 -31.27
CA GLY A 114 -34.66 -9.90 -30.85
C GLY A 114 -34.24 -10.48 -29.49
N LEU A 115 -35.18 -11.00 -28.71
CA LEU A 115 -34.94 -11.63 -27.40
C LEU A 115 -35.15 -13.15 -27.41
N VAL A 116 -35.70 -13.75 -28.48
CA VAL A 116 -35.84 -15.21 -28.63
C VAL A 116 -34.47 -15.91 -28.55
N GLY A 117 -33.45 -15.31 -29.17
CA GLY A 117 -32.06 -15.79 -29.11
C GLY A 117 -31.27 -15.39 -27.86
N SER A 118 -31.90 -14.79 -26.85
CA SER A 118 -31.20 -14.22 -25.68
C SER A 118 -30.46 -15.28 -24.84
N GLY A 119 -31.00 -16.50 -24.72
CA GLY A 119 -30.34 -17.61 -24.01
C GLY A 119 -28.97 -18.02 -24.58
N PHE A 120 -28.70 -17.74 -25.86
CA PHE A 120 -27.39 -17.97 -26.49
C PHE A 120 -26.42 -16.79 -26.34
N ASN A 121 -26.93 -15.58 -26.18
CA ASN A 121 -26.15 -14.34 -26.36
C ASN A 121 -25.99 -13.49 -25.09
N PHE A 122 -26.75 -13.75 -24.01
CA PHE A 122 -26.73 -12.92 -22.80
C PHE A 122 -25.36 -12.79 -22.13
N GLY A 123 -24.49 -13.80 -22.27
CA GLY A 123 -23.11 -13.76 -21.74
C GLY A 123 -22.16 -12.86 -22.53
N SER A 124 -22.54 -12.40 -23.72
CA SER A 124 -21.77 -11.44 -24.53
C SER A 124 -22.18 -10.03 -24.18
N PHE A 125 -21.25 -9.23 -23.65
CA PHE A 125 -21.49 -7.81 -23.35
C PHE A 125 -21.99 -7.02 -24.57
N GLY A 126 -21.51 -7.37 -25.78
CA GLY A 126 -21.93 -6.73 -27.03
C GLY A 126 -23.42 -6.88 -27.35
N PHE A 127 -24.07 -7.97 -26.90
CA PHE A 127 -25.49 -8.25 -27.15
C PHE A 127 -26.41 -7.11 -26.68
N PHE A 128 -26.13 -6.51 -25.52
CA PHE A 128 -26.93 -5.42 -24.95
C PHE A 128 -26.90 -4.12 -25.78
N PHE A 129 -26.00 -4.01 -26.76
CA PHE A 129 -25.88 -2.85 -27.64
C PHE A 129 -26.41 -3.10 -29.06
N THR A 130 -26.81 -4.33 -29.40
CA THR A 130 -27.24 -4.69 -30.75
C THR A 130 -28.62 -4.13 -31.11
N LYS A 131 -28.97 -4.23 -32.40
CA LYS A 131 -30.31 -3.88 -32.89
C LYS A 131 -31.35 -4.88 -32.39
N GLU A 132 -30.99 -6.14 -32.18
CA GLU A 132 -31.84 -7.19 -31.59
C GLU A 132 -32.32 -6.78 -30.18
N PHE A 133 -31.38 -6.54 -29.26
CA PHE A 133 -31.73 -6.22 -27.87
C PHE A 133 -32.50 -4.89 -27.75
N ARG A 134 -32.03 -3.84 -28.44
CA ARG A 134 -32.70 -2.53 -28.48
C ARG A 134 -34.09 -2.59 -29.11
N GLY A 135 -34.28 -3.43 -30.13
CA GLY A 135 -35.58 -3.68 -30.74
C GLY A 135 -36.52 -4.47 -29.83
N GLY A 136 -35.99 -5.45 -29.09
CA GLY A 136 -36.73 -6.18 -28.06
C GLY A 136 -37.23 -5.29 -26.91
N LEU A 137 -36.41 -4.33 -26.47
CA LEU A 137 -36.76 -3.40 -25.39
C LEU A 137 -37.97 -2.52 -25.73
N LEU A 138 -38.24 -2.24 -27.01
CA LEU A 138 -39.44 -1.49 -27.43
C LEU A 138 -40.74 -2.15 -26.94
N ASN A 139 -40.74 -3.47 -26.74
CA ASN A 139 -41.92 -4.19 -26.27
C ASN A 139 -42.07 -4.22 -24.72
N ALA A 140 -41.08 -3.75 -23.97
CA ALA A 140 -41.25 -3.51 -22.52
C ALA A 140 -42.16 -2.29 -22.24
N VAL A 141 -42.35 -1.41 -23.23
CA VAL A 141 -43.13 -0.17 -23.14
C VAL A 141 -44.61 -0.38 -23.53
N THR A 142 -44.95 -1.49 -24.19
CA THR A 142 -46.32 -1.76 -24.66
C THR A 142 -47.31 -1.99 -23.50
N PRO A 143 -48.60 -1.62 -23.66
CA PRO A 143 -49.62 -1.95 -22.66
C PRO A 143 -49.76 -3.47 -22.46
N GLY A 144 -50.08 -3.90 -21.22
CA GLY A 144 -50.26 -5.31 -20.85
C GLY A 144 -49.04 -5.94 -20.15
N HIS A 145 -49.31 -6.58 -19.00
CA HIS A 145 -48.39 -7.38 -18.17
C HIS A 145 -46.96 -6.81 -17.94
N LYS A 146 -46.86 -5.48 -17.77
CA LYS A 146 -45.58 -4.75 -17.59
C LYS A 146 -44.63 -5.41 -16.58
N LEU A 147 -45.11 -5.78 -15.39
CA LEU A 147 -44.28 -6.39 -14.34
C LEU A 147 -43.54 -7.67 -14.81
N ARG A 148 -44.21 -8.51 -15.59
CA ARG A 148 -43.64 -9.77 -16.12
C ARG A 148 -42.58 -9.50 -17.19
N LYS A 149 -42.89 -8.62 -18.14
CA LYS A 149 -41.97 -8.18 -19.20
C LYS A 149 -40.72 -7.49 -18.61
N THR A 150 -40.90 -6.56 -17.68
CA THR A 150 -39.81 -5.88 -16.96
C THR A 150 -38.99 -6.88 -16.14
N GLY A 151 -39.63 -7.84 -15.47
CA GLY A 151 -38.95 -8.91 -14.74
C GLY A 151 -38.03 -9.77 -15.63
N PHE A 152 -38.47 -10.13 -16.84
CA PHE A 152 -37.62 -10.83 -17.81
C PHE A 152 -36.41 -9.99 -18.23
N ILE A 153 -36.58 -8.69 -18.51
CA ILE A 153 -35.46 -7.80 -18.86
C ILE A 153 -34.49 -7.64 -17.69
N ILE A 154 -34.98 -7.48 -16.45
CA ILE A 154 -34.13 -7.42 -15.25
C ILE A 154 -33.34 -8.72 -15.08
N LEU A 155 -33.98 -9.88 -15.25
CA LEU A 155 -33.31 -11.18 -15.20
C LEU A 155 -32.22 -11.28 -16.28
N LEU A 156 -32.51 -10.88 -17.51
CA LEU A 156 -31.58 -10.94 -18.64
C LEU A 156 -30.37 -10.01 -18.45
N CYS A 157 -30.60 -8.77 -18.02
CA CYS A 157 -29.52 -7.82 -17.70
C CYS A 157 -28.72 -8.27 -16.48
N GLY A 158 -29.36 -8.79 -15.43
CA GLY A 158 -28.70 -9.33 -14.24
C GLY A 158 -27.85 -10.56 -14.55
N ALA A 159 -28.38 -11.51 -15.32
CA ALA A 159 -27.65 -12.68 -15.77
C ALA A 159 -26.47 -12.32 -16.68
N GLY A 160 -26.63 -11.36 -17.60
CA GLY A 160 -25.53 -10.87 -18.44
C GLY A 160 -24.44 -10.15 -17.66
N LEU A 161 -24.82 -9.32 -16.69
CA LEU A 161 -23.87 -8.63 -15.80
C LEU A 161 -23.09 -9.62 -14.92
N ILE A 162 -23.78 -10.60 -14.33
CA ILE A 162 -23.12 -11.66 -13.53
C ILE A 162 -22.23 -12.51 -14.43
N ALA A 163 -22.66 -12.89 -15.64
CA ALA A 163 -21.84 -13.65 -16.58
C ALA A 163 -20.54 -12.90 -16.97
N ALA A 164 -20.65 -11.60 -17.28
CA ALA A 164 -19.50 -10.76 -17.62
C ALA A 164 -18.54 -10.57 -16.42
N LEU A 165 -19.07 -10.45 -15.20
CA LEU A 165 -18.27 -10.25 -13.99
C LEU A 165 -17.80 -11.55 -13.32
N ALA A 166 -18.37 -12.71 -13.67
CA ALA A 166 -18.05 -14.00 -13.04
C ALA A 166 -16.58 -14.40 -13.21
N GLY A 167 -15.99 -14.10 -14.38
CA GLY A 167 -14.58 -14.34 -14.68
C GLY A 167 -13.64 -13.56 -13.76
N PRO A 168 -13.63 -12.20 -13.81
CA PRO A 168 -12.78 -11.40 -12.94
C PRO A 168 -13.11 -11.60 -11.45
N SER A 169 -14.37 -11.85 -11.08
CA SER A 169 -14.75 -12.12 -9.69
C SER A 169 -14.20 -13.45 -9.18
N SER A 170 -14.29 -14.52 -9.99
CA SER A 170 -13.70 -15.81 -9.67
C SER A 170 -12.18 -15.71 -9.57
N ALA A 171 -11.53 -15.04 -10.53
CA ALA A 171 -10.08 -14.83 -10.50
C ALA A 171 -9.63 -14.07 -9.25
N THR A 172 -10.32 -12.99 -8.88
CA THR A 172 -10.01 -12.16 -7.70
C THR A 172 -10.12 -12.93 -6.38
N LEU A 173 -10.97 -13.95 -6.29
CA LEU A 173 -11.20 -14.73 -5.06
C LEU A 173 -10.51 -16.09 -5.04
N ILE A 174 -10.07 -16.62 -6.19
CA ILE A 174 -9.38 -17.91 -6.30
C ILE A 174 -7.86 -17.73 -6.39
N VAL A 175 -7.38 -16.68 -7.07
CA VAL A 175 -5.95 -16.41 -7.19
C VAL A 175 -5.47 -15.70 -5.93
N PRO A 176 -4.53 -16.27 -5.15
CA PRO A 176 -3.94 -15.59 -4.01
C PRO A 176 -3.23 -14.31 -4.45
N ALA A 177 -3.30 -13.26 -3.63
CA ALA A 177 -2.61 -12.00 -3.88
C ALA A 177 -1.60 -11.72 -2.76
N LEU A 178 -0.55 -10.96 -3.07
CA LEU A 178 0.38 -10.42 -2.08
C LEU A 178 -0.40 -9.43 -1.18
N GLN A 179 -0.47 -9.71 0.12
CA GLN A 179 -1.25 -8.94 1.08
C GLN A 179 -0.54 -8.91 2.45
N THR A 180 -0.79 -7.85 3.21
CA THR A 180 -0.41 -7.79 4.64
C THR A 180 -1.35 -8.66 5.48
N TRP A 181 -0.76 -9.62 6.18
CA TRP A 181 -1.40 -10.54 7.10
C TRP A 181 -1.15 -10.10 8.54
N GLN A 182 -2.19 -10.07 9.38
CA GLN A 182 -2.04 -9.83 10.81
C GLN A 182 -1.54 -11.14 11.43
N ALA A 183 -0.29 -11.13 11.89
CA ALA A 183 0.46 -12.31 12.31
C ALA A 183 0.66 -12.39 13.82
N GLY A 184 0.08 -11.45 14.57
CA GLY A 184 0.06 -11.50 16.01
C GLY A 184 -0.04 -10.14 16.69
N GLY A 185 0.09 -10.18 18.02
CA GLY A 185 0.17 -9.02 18.88
C GLY A 185 -0.14 -9.40 20.34
N THR A 186 0.39 -8.64 21.28
CA THR A 186 0.14 -8.81 22.72
C THR A 186 0.28 -7.46 23.42
N HIS A 187 -0.35 -7.30 24.58
CA HIS A 187 0.12 -6.30 25.53
C HIS A 187 1.45 -6.71 26.16
N PHE A 188 2.24 -5.72 26.55
CA PHE A 188 3.42 -5.85 27.40
C PHE A 188 3.49 -4.69 28.38
N TYR A 189 4.26 -4.88 29.45
CA TYR A 189 4.20 -4.06 30.66
C TYR A 189 5.57 -3.49 30.98
N LEU A 190 5.60 -2.23 31.43
CA LEU A 190 6.79 -1.57 31.97
C LEU A 190 6.59 -1.34 33.48
N ASN A 191 7.65 -1.58 34.25
CA ASN A 191 7.66 -1.39 35.70
C ASN A 191 7.81 0.10 36.06
N GLY A 192 6.69 0.81 36.13
CA GLY A 192 6.63 2.25 36.37
C GLY A 192 5.48 2.96 35.63
N SER A 193 5.14 4.14 36.13
CA SER A 193 4.22 5.10 35.51
C SER A 193 4.78 5.67 34.19
N LEU A 194 3.97 6.43 33.46
CA LEU A 194 4.42 7.13 32.26
C LEU A 194 5.53 8.15 32.57
N GLU A 195 5.50 8.82 33.72
CA GLU A 195 6.53 9.80 34.12
C GLU A 195 7.86 9.14 34.54
N ASP A 196 7.88 7.83 34.84
CA ASP A 196 9.13 7.12 35.15
C ASP A 196 9.97 6.83 33.88
N PHE A 197 9.32 6.74 32.71
CA PHE A 197 9.97 6.46 31.42
C PHE A 197 10.02 7.70 30.50
N TRP A 198 8.98 8.51 30.52
CA TRP A 198 8.86 9.76 29.75
C TRP A 198 8.70 10.98 30.67
N PRO A 199 9.63 11.22 31.62
CA PRO A 199 9.52 12.29 32.61
C PRO A 199 9.44 13.66 31.96
N SER A 200 8.61 14.52 32.56
CA SER A 200 8.67 15.97 32.38
C SER A 200 9.94 16.62 32.99
N ASP A 201 10.57 15.95 33.96
CA ASP A 201 11.79 16.36 34.64
C ASP A 201 12.60 15.12 35.08
N VAL A 202 13.81 14.95 34.52
CA VAL A 202 14.65 13.75 34.80
C VAL A 202 15.28 13.75 36.19
N SER A 203 15.15 14.84 36.97
CA SER A 203 15.74 14.98 38.31
C SER A 203 15.23 13.93 39.31
N ARG A 204 14.01 13.42 39.14
CA ARG A 204 13.36 12.51 40.10
C ARG A 204 14.08 11.16 40.24
N ASP A 205 14.61 10.64 39.14
CA ASP A 205 15.26 9.33 39.06
C ASP A 205 16.80 9.41 39.14
N ALA A 206 17.37 10.63 39.17
CA ALA A 206 18.80 10.85 39.03
C ALA A 206 19.65 10.06 40.04
N LEU A 207 19.24 9.99 41.31
CA LEU A 207 19.95 9.23 42.36
C LEU A 207 19.94 7.71 42.09
N ALA A 208 18.79 7.14 41.72
CA ALA A 208 18.67 5.71 41.43
C ALA A 208 19.47 5.30 40.18
N VAL A 209 19.55 6.19 39.18
CA VAL A 209 20.41 5.99 38.00
C VAL A 209 21.89 6.18 38.37
N GLN A 210 22.24 7.13 39.25
CA GLN A 210 23.61 7.39 39.68
C GLN A 210 24.25 6.19 40.38
N ASP A 211 23.52 5.46 41.23
CA ASP A 211 23.99 4.22 41.88
C ASP A 211 24.45 3.15 40.86
N ILE A 212 23.82 3.13 39.67
CA ILE A 212 24.11 2.17 38.60
C ILE A 212 25.18 2.70 37.64
N CYS A 213 25.10 3.99 37.30
CA CYS A 213 25.82 4.63 36.19
C CYS A 213 27.08 5.40 36.60
N ASN A 214 27.53 5.32 37.85
CA ASN A 214 28.68 6.09 38.32
C ASN A 214 30.00 5.76 37.57
N GLY A 215 30.77 6.80 37.22
CA GLY A 215 32.09 6.69 36.62
C GLY A 215 32.07 6.11 35.20
N SER A 216 32.99 5.20 34.89
CA SER A 216 33.08 4.57 33.57
C SER A 216 31.83 3.76 33.19
N LYS A 217 31.06 3.29 34.20
CA LYS A 217 29.80 2.58 33.97
C LYS A 217 28.79 3.40 33.14
N SER A 218 28.82 4.73 33.24
CA SER A 218 27.88 5.58 32.51
C SER A 218 28.01 5.44 30.98
N THR A 219 29.20 5.12 30.48
CA THR A 219 29.48 4.89 29.05
C THR A 219 29.54 3.42 28.66
N GLU A 220 29.83 2.52 29.61
CA GLU A 220 29.86 1.07 29.38
C GLU A 220 28.46 0.42 29.32
N LEU A 221 27.53 0.87 30.17
CA LEU A 221 26.21 0.26 30.34
C LEU A 221 25.15 0.87 29.42
N ALA A 222 24.44 0.02 28.67
CA ALA A 222 23.42 0.45 27.71
C ALA A 222 22.17 1.13 28.31
N ILE A 223 21.96 1.05 29.62
CA ILE A 223 20.84 1.74 30.31
C ILE A 223 21.20 3.15 30.78
N CYS A 224 22.48 3.52 30.77
CA CYS A 224 22.95 4.80 31.32
C CYS A 224 22.87 5.93 30.28
N PRO A 225 22.70 7.20 30.69
CA PRO A 225 22.55 8.32 29.75
C PRO A 225 23.68 8.42 28.71
N ALA A 226 24.93 8.15 29.09
CA ALA A 226 26.07 8.17 28.18
C ALA A 226 26.34 6.82 27.46
N GLY A 227 25.46 5.81 27.59
CA GLY A 227 25.68 4.44 27.10
C GLY A 227 25.79 4.29 25.57
N GLY A 228 25.47 5.33 24.80
CA GLY A 228 25.70 5.42 23.35
C GLY A 228 27.03 6.06 22.95
N TYR A 229 27.81 6.57 23.90
CA TYR A 229 29.02 7.39 23.68
C TYR A 229 29.96 6.84 22.60
N LEU A 230 30.39 5.57 22.71
CA LEU A 230 31.37 5.00 21.77
C LEU A 230 30.81 4.95 20.34
N SER A 231 29.53 4.62 20.17
CA SER A 231 28.87 4.57 18.86
C SER A 231 28.67 5.97 18.27
N ILE A 232 28.38 6.97 19.11
CA ILE A 232 28.29 8.39 18.71
C ILE A 232 29.65 8.94 18.31
N ARG A 233 30.71 8.69 19.11
CA ARG A 233 32.08 9.09 18.81
C ARG A 233 32.59 8.48 17.51
N GLU A 234 32.38 7.18 17.30
CA GLU A 234 32.78 6.48 16.07
C GLU A 234 32.01 6.97 14.82
N HIS A 235 30.72 7.34 14.98
CA HIS A 235 29.95 7.91 13.88
C HIS A 235 30.51 9.28 13.46
N TRP A 236 30.64 10.20 14.43
CA TRP A 236 31.11 11.56 14.15
C TRP A 236 32.59 11.62 13.75
N SER A 237 33.43 10.68 14.18
CA SER A 237 34.84 10.61 13.76
C SER A 237 35.07 10.16 12.32
N ARG A 238 34.01 9.76 11.60
CA ARG A 238 34.04 9.44 10.16
C ARG A 238 33.54 10.60 9.30
N MET A 239 33.01 11.64 9.93
CA MET A 239 32.40 12.80 9.29
C MET A 239 33.23 14.07 9.53
N ASN A 240 32.99 15.09 8.71
CA ASN A 240 33.45 16.44 8.94
C ASN A 240 32.36 17.45 8.55
N TYR A 241 32.59 18.74 8.85
CA TYR A 241 31.62 19.81 8.61
C TYR A 241 31.28 20.02 7.11
N THR A 242 32.05 19.45 6.18
CA THR A 242 31.81 19.53 4.73
C THR A 242 31.04 18.34 4.15
N ASN A 243 30.90 17.22 4.88
CA ASN A 243 30.32 15.99 4.31
C ASN A 243 29.17 15.38 5.12
N PHE A 244 29.01 15.74 6.40
CA PHE A 244 28.07 15.08 7.33
C PHE A 244 26.61 15.09 6.87
N TYR A 245 26.18 16.08 6.09
CA TYR A 245 24.83 16.19 5.53
C TYR A 245 24.55 15.21 4.35
N THR A 246 25.56 14.47 3.89
CA THR A 246 25.50 13.54 2.74
C THR A 246 26.13 12.17 3.02
N TYR A 247 26.86 12.00 4.12
CA TYR A 247 27.70 10.83 4.35
C TYR A 247 26.87 9.58 4.67
N ASP A 248 27.00 8.56 3.80
CA ASP A 248 26.49 7.18 3.97
C ASP A 248 25.01 7.02 4.34
N VAL A 249 24.17 8.01 4.01
CA VAL A 249 22.72 7.98 4.26
C VAL A 249 22.04 7.07 3.22
N PRO A 250 21.43 5.93 3.61
CA PRO A 250 20.83 5.02 2.64
C PRO A 250 19.66 5.66 1.90
N THR A 251 19.51 5.37 0.60
CA THR A 251 18.45 5.97 -0.24
C THR A 251 17.05 5.61 0.24
N TYR A 252 16.88 4.45 0.90
CA TYR A 252 15.60 4.02 1.49
C TYR A 252 15.22 4.84 2.73
N ALA A 253 16.17 5.35 3.52
CA ALA A 253 15.87 6.12 4.74
C ALA A 253 15.06 7.39 4.44
N LYS A 254 15.38 8.06 3.34
CA LYS A 254 14.63 9.23 2.82
C LYS A 254 13.18 8.90 2.43
N LYS A 255 12.89 7.63 2.10
CA LYS A 255 11.54 7.14 1.74
C LYS A 255 10.74 6.75 2.99
N LEU A 256 11.41 6.26 4.03
CA LEU A 256 10.78 5.81 5.28
C LEU A 256 10.36 6.99 6.18
N SER A 257 11.31 7.87 6.52
CA SER A 257 11.11 8.93 7.52
C SER A 257 11.22 10.36 6.96
N GLY A 258 11.48 10.52 5.65
CA GLY A 258 11.81 11.82 5.06
C GLY A 258 13.14 12.43 5.57
N SER A 259 13.90 11.64 6.32
CA SER A 259 15.08 12.05 7.08
C SER A 259 16.33 12.15 6.22
N ARG A 260 17.22 13.09 6.54
CA ARG A 260 18.59 13.15 6.01
C ARG A 260 19.62 12.45 6.90
N PHE A 261 19.30 12.15 8.15
CA PHE A 261 20.16 11.35 9.04
C PHE A 261 19.49 10.02 9.36
N TYR A 262 20.22 8.92 9.23
CA TYR A 262 19.70 7.58 9.50
C TYR A 262 20.86 6.67 9.86
N TRP A 263 21.07 6.44 11.15
CA TRP A 263 22.17 5.59 11.62
C TRP A 263 21.85 4.92 12.97
N PRO A 264 22.35 3.70 13.22
CA PRO A 264 22.10 2.98 14.46
C PRO A 264 23.08 3.39 15.57
N ILE A 265 22.56 3.73 16.75
CA ILE A 265 23.35 3.89 17.96
C ILE A 265 23.39 2.54 18.69
N HIS A 266 24.60 1.99 18.80
CA HIS A 266 24.91 0.77 19.54
C HIS A 266 25.40 1.10 20.96
N SER A 267 25.43 0.09 21.85
CA SER A 267 25.92 0.24 23.24
C SER A 267 26.87 -0.91 23.59
N PRO A 268 27.91 -0.72 24.45
CA PRO A 268 28.97 -1.72 24.62
C PRO A 268 28.49 -2.99 25.34
N ALA A 269 27.86 -2.85 26.51
CA ALA A 269 27.15 -3.95 27.17
C ALA A 269 25.71 -4.03 26.64
N SER A 270 25.51 -4.79 25.56
CA SER A 270 24.31 -4.80 24.69
C SER A 270 23.00 -5.35 25.31
N SER A 271 22.60 -4.87 26.49
CA SER A 271 21.29 -5.18 27.12
C SER A 271 20.13 -4.42 26.46
N VAL A 272 20.40 -3.22 25.92
CA VAL A 272 19.48 -2.47 25.05
C VAL A 272 19.90 -2.70 23.59
N PRO A 273 18.96 -3.04 22.68
CA PRO A 273 19.28 -3.24 21.27
C PRO A 273 19.66 -1.94 20.56
N PRO A 274 20.26 -2.01 19.35
CA PRO A 274 20.57 -0.84 18.54
C PRO A 274 19.32 -0.02 18.21
N ARG A 275 19.44 1.31 18.26
CA ARG A 275 18.32 2.25 18.05
C ARG A 275 18.70 3.26 16.99
N TYR A 276 17.83 3.46 16.00
CA TYR A 276 18.13 4.37 14.90
C TYR A 276 17.83 5.81 15.28
N THR A 277 18.81 6.69 15.07
CA THR A 277 18.62 8.13 15.22
C THR A 277 18.29 8.72 13.85
N LEU A 278 17.17 9.46 13.83
CA LEU A 278 16.55 10.06 12.66
C LEU A 278 16.51 11.57 12.80
N GLY A 279 16.47 12.32 11.70
CA GLY A 279 16.13 13.74 11.69
C GLY A 279 16.93 14.55 10.66
N ASN A 280 16.96 15.86 10.83
CA ASN A 280 17.57 16.77 9.86
C ASN A 280 18.42 17.84 10.56
N ALA A 281 19.66 17.95 10.12
CA ALA A 281 20.44 19.17 10.27
C ALA A 281 19.79 20.33 9.50
N ARG A 282 19.84 21.54 10.06
CA ARG A 282 19.26 22.73 9.43
C ARG A 282 19.88 23.05 8.07
N ASN A 283 19.11 23.66 7.18
CA ASN A 283 19.61 23.98 5.84
C ASN A 283 20.55 25.19 5.85
N VAL A 284 21.84 24.95 5.60
CA VAL A 284 22.89 25.98 5.47
C VAL A 284 22.61 27.01 4.36
N THR A 285 21.84 26.62 3.34
CA THR A 285 21.60 27.41 2.11
C THR A 285 20.28 28.19 2.07
N ALA A 286 19.42 28.08 3.09
CA ALA A 286 18.12 28.73 3.07
C ALA A 286 18.22 30.22 3.41
N PHE A 287 17.72 31.08 2.51
CA PHE A 287 17.73 32.55 2.67
C PHE A 287 16.72 33.08 3.72
N SER A 288 16.03 32.19 4.42
CA SER A 288 15.12 32.51 5.53
C SER A 288 15.67 31.81 6.78
N PRO A 289 15.84 32.51 7.92
CA PRO A 289 16.28 31.90 9.17
C PRO A 289 15.16 31.00 9.72
N GLY A 290 15.11 29.75 9.27
CA GLY A 290 13.98 28.86 9.49
C GLY A 290 14.30 27.40 9.21
N THR A 291 14.99 26.76 10.17
CA THR A 291 14.85 25.36 10.60
C THR A 291 15.87 25.14 11.71
N ALA A 292 15.48 24.51 12.81
CA ALA A 292 16.43 24.02 13.80
C ALA A 292 17.05 22.71 13.30
N THR A 293 18.23 22.37 13.82
CA THR A 293 18.71 20.98 13.72
C THR A 293 17.90 20.14 14.69
N PHE A 294 17.37 18.99 14.26
CA PHE A 294 16.57 18.12 15.12
C PHE A 294 16.89 16.64 14.91
N PHE A 295 16.86 15.87 16.01
CA PHE A 295 16.92 14.41 15.97
C PHE A 295 15.82 13.76 16.82
N VAL A 296 15.48 12.51 16.46
CA VAL A 296 14.43 11.66 17.04
C VAL A 296 14.99 10.23 17.17
N GLN A 297 14.69 9.53 18.27
CA GLN A 297 15.14 8.14 18.49
C GLN A 297 14.10 7.32 19.30
N PRO A 298 13.97 5.99 19.09
CA PRO A 298 13.09 5.17 19.91
C PRO A 298 13.51 5.12 21.39
N HIS A 299 12.52 5.02 22.28
CA HIS A 299 12.77 4.84 23.71
C HIS A 299 13.39 3.46 24.03
N ALA A 300 14.49 3.43 24.77
CA ALA A 300 15.29 2.23 25.03
C ALA A 300 14.48 1.09 25.66
N ALA A 301 13.65 1.40 26.67
CA ALA A 301 12.82 0.41 27.35
C ALA A 301 11.82 -0.27 26.38
N ALA A 302 11.24 0.51 25.46
CA ALA A 302 10.32 0.00 24.47
C ALA A 302 11.05 -0.90 23.46
N SER A 303 12.17 -0.45 22.89
CA SER A 303 12.95 -1.24 21.92
C SER A 303 13.45 -2.57 22.48
N ALA A 304 13.89 -2.62 23.74
CA ALA A 304 14.37 -3.86 24.39
C ALA A 304 13.25 -4.90 24.60
N LEU A 305 12.06 -4.45 25.01
CA LEU A 305 10.90 -5.32 25.15
C LEU A 305 10.31 -5.73 23.79
N MET A 306 10.20 -4.80 22.83
CA MET A 306 9.80 -5.09 21.45
C MET A 306 10.64 -6.21 20.86
N GLN A 307 11.96 -6.14 21.05
CA GLN A 307 12.87 -7.19 20.59
C GLN A 307 12.61 -8.54 21.24
N THR A 308 12.49 -8.57 22.57
CA THR A 308 12.36 -9.82 23.31
C THR A 308 11.05 -10.52 22.97
N ILE A 309 9.97 -9.76 22.84
CA ILE A 309 8.68 -10.25 22.34
C ILE A 309 8.81 -10.70 20.89
N SER A 310 9.47 -9.92 20.04
CA SER A 310 9.66 -10.23 18.62
C SER A 310 10.39 -11.57 18.42
N ASN A 311 11.50 -11.82 19.12
CA ASN A 311 12.27 -13.08 19.02
C ASN A 311 11.40 -14.31 19.33
N LYS A 312 10.58 -14.20 20.39
CA LYS A 312 9.65 -15.24 20.81
C LYS A 312 8.47 -15.38 19.83
N TRP A 313 7.92 -14.26 19.34
CA TRP A 313 6.91 -14.25 18.29
C TRP A 313 7.38 -14.95 17.01
N TRP A 314 8.60 -14.71 16.54
CA TRP A 314 9.12 -15.38 15.35
C TRP A 314 9.27 -16.89 15.54
N THR A 315 9.72 -17.31 16.73
CA THR A 315 9.79 -18.73 17.11
C THR A 315 8.39 -19.37 17.16
N ALA A 316 7.40 -18.65 17.71
CA ALA A 316 5.99 -19.05 17.71
C ALA A 316 5.41 -19.10 16.28
N LEU A 317 5.75 -18.14 15.41
CA LEU A 317 5.30 -18.08 14.03
C LEU A 317 5.81 -19.29 13.23
N GLN A 318 7.11 -19.57 13.30
CA GLN A 318 7.73 -20.72 12.64
C GLN A 318 7.15 -22.05 13.12
N SER A 319 6.85 -22.20 14.41
CA SER A 319 6.35 -23.46 14.99
C SER A 319 4.84 -23.65 14.83
N TYR A 320 4.03 -22.62 15.11
CA TYR A 320 2.57 -22.68 15.14
C TYR A 320 1.94 -22.49 13.74
N MET A 321 2.40 -21.50 12.96
CA MET A 321 1.95 -21.33 11.57
C MET A 321 2.71 -22.22 10.57
N LYS A 322 3.79 -22.90 11.01
CA LYS A 322 4.63 -23.79 10.18
C LYS A 322 5.21 -23.10 8.93
N VAL A 323 5.46 -21.80 9.02
CA VAL A 323 6.09 -21.01 7.97
C VAL A 323 7.61 -21.00 8.11
N SER A 324 8.31 -21.07 6.99
CA SER A 324 9.76 -20.89 6.93
C SER A 324 10.12 -19.46 6.52
N ASP A 325 11.38 -19.06 6.74
CA ASP A 325 11.91 -17.74 6.41
C ASP A 325 11.62 -17.33 4.95
N ARG A 326 11.62 -18.27 4.00
CA ARG A 326 11.35 -17.98 2.58
C ARG A 326 9.86 -17.76 2.25
N GLN A 327 8.97 -18.06 3.19
CA GLN A 327 7.52 -17.91 3.04
C GLN A 327 7.02 -16.60 3.63
N VAL A 328 7.90 -15.74 4.13
CA VAL A 328 7.59 -14.42 4.67
C VAL A 328 8.46 -13.42 3.91
N ASP A 329 7.86 -12.40 3.30
CA ASP A 329 8.56 -11.39 2.50
C ASP A 329 9.01 -10.23 3.41
N ASP A 330 8.05 -9.62 4.11
CA ASP A 330 8.25 -8.59 5.13
C ASP A 330 7.74 -9.07 6.52
N ARG A 331 8.31 -8.52 7.59
CA ARG A 331 7.93 -8.67 9.00
C ARG A 331 7.83 -7.28 9.62
N LYS A 332 6.66 -6.65 9.59
CA LYS A 332 6.41 -5.38 10.27
C LYS A 332 5.88 -5.61 11.68
N ILE A 333 6.66 -5.23 12.68
CA ILE A 333 6.32 -5.31 14.10
C ILE A 333 6.33 -3.91 14.65
N GLY A 334 5.21 -3.42 15.17
CA GLY A 334 5.06 -2.03 15.59
C GLY A 334 4.44 -1.84 16.96
N VAL A 335 4.81 -0.74 17.63
CA VAL A 335 4.19 -0.24 18.85
C VAL A 335 3.95 1.27 18.72
N GLU A 336 2.83 1.76 19.23
CA GLU A 336 2.62 3.19 19.42
C GLU A 336 3.22 3.58 20.78
N VAL A 337 4.16 4.52 20.80
CA VAL A 337 4.92 4.89 22.00
C VAL A 337 5.42 6.34 21.89
N LEU A 338 5.99 6.88 22.97
CA LEU A 338 6.71 8.15 22.93
C LEU A 338 8.19 7.90 22.57
N SER A 339 8.68 8.53 21.51
CA SER A 339 10.11 8.64 21.17
C SER A 339 10.71 9.93 21.74
N THR A 340 12.02 10.01 21.89
CA THR A 340 12.69 11.29 22.14
C THR A 340 12.66 12.17 20.90
N ILE A 341 12.58 13.47 21.11
CA ILE A 341 12.94 14.49 20.13
C ILE A 341 13.81 15.55 20.80
N THR A 342 14.89 15.94 20.13
CA THR A 342 15.69 17.11 20.49
C THR A 342 15.72 18.06 19.30
N THR A 343 15.46 19.34 19.54
CA THR A 343 15.77 20.43 18.62
C THR A 343 16.87 21.30 19.21
N ILE A 344 17.70 21.88 18.36
CA ILE A 344 18.81 22.73 18.80
C ILE A 344 19.10 23.83 17.77
N ARG A 345 19.51 24.98 18.30
CA ARG A 345 20.10 26.08 17.54
C ARG A 345 21.29 26.63 18.30
N CYS A 346 22.40 26.82 17.62
CA CYS A 346 23.57 27.54 18.15
C CYS A 346 23.60 28.99 17.66
N SER A 347 24.16 29.88 18.48
CA SER A 347 24.56 31.23 18.10
C SER A 347 25.59 31.18 16.97
N ASP A 348 25.85 32.33 16.36
CA ASP A 348 27.09 32.50 15.61
C ASP A 348 28.28 32.47 16.60
N PRO A 349 29.48 32.00 16.17
CA PRO A 349 30.66 31.91 17.01
C PRO A 349 31.13 33.29 17.49
N GLN A 350 31.57 33.37 18.75
CA GLN A 350 32.01 34.62 19.37
C GLN A 350 33.48 34.53 19.80
N ASN A 351 34.27 35.57 19.52
CA ASN A 351 35.65 35.68 19.98
C ASN A 351 35.69 36.32 21.39
N LEU A 352 35.78 35.49 22.43
CA LEU A 352 35.85 35.93 23.83
C LEU A 352 37.28 36.20 24.27
N LYS A 353 37.55 37.41 24.79
CA LYS A 353 38.83 37.75 25.43
C LYS A 353 38.97 37.08 26.80
N THR A 354 40.18 37.10 27.36
CA THR A 354 40.53 36.47 28.66
C THR A 354 39.58 36.81 29.82
N SER A 355 39.00 38.02 29.85
CA SER A 355 38.11 38.51 30.92
C SER A 355 36.62 38.50 30.56
N GLU A 356 36.27 38.06 29.35
CA GLU A 356 34.88 38.05 28.87
C GLU A 356 34.22 36.69 29.16
N ASN A 357 33.06 36.75 29.82
CA ASN A 357 32.24 35.59 30.22
C ASN A 357 30.77 35.71 29.79
N SER A 358 30.46 36.67 28.91
CA SER A 358 29.13 36.88 28.33
C SER A 358 29.05 36.14 27.00
N ILE A 359 28.12 35.18 26.89
CA ILE A 359 27.90 34.36 25.69
C ILE A 359 26.48 34.59 25.18
N HIS A 360 26.33 34.71 23.88
CA HIS A 360 25.04 34.79 23.22
C HIS A 360 24.38 33.42 23.05
N PHE A 361 23.08 33.33 23.30
CA PHE A 361 22.30 32.10 23.11
C PHE A 361 21.01 32.42 22.33
N PRO A 362 20.63 31.60 21.32
CA PRO A 362 19.30 31.70 20.71
C PRO A 362 18.20 31.50 21.75
N ALA A 363 17.06 32.18 21.59
CA ALA A 363 15.87 31.97 22.42
C ALA A 363 14.78 31.22 21.63
N ILE A 364 13.79 30.66 22.32
CA ILE A 364 12.59 30.09 21.68
C ILE A 364 11.41 31.02 21.93
N SER A 365 10.80 31.48 20.84
CA SER A 365 9.57 32.28 20.85
C SER A 365 8.37 31.44 20.41
N GLY A 366 7.18 31.83 20.85
CA GLY A 366 5.93 31.16 20.48
C GLY A 366 5.90 29.71 20.94
N ARG A 367 5.77 28.77 19.99
CA ARG A 367 5.67 27.33 20.29
C ARG A 367 7.04 26.64 20.23
N PHE A 368 7.75 26.72 19.10
CA PHE A 368 9.07 26.10 18.89
C PHE A 368 9.97 26.93 17.94
N ASP A 369 9.68 28.23 17.78
CA ASP A 369 10.38 29.06 16.80
C ASP A 369 11.65 29.66 17.42
N TYR A 370 12.81 29.16 16.98
CA TYR A 370 14.09 29.72 17.39
C TYR A 370 14.27 31.13 16.84
N VAL A 371 14.51 32.07 17.74
CA VAL A 371 14.78 33.49 17.47
C VAL A 371 16.15 33.87 18.00
N ASP A 372 16.64 35.03 17.55
CA ASP A 372 17.79 35.70 18.16
C ASP A 372 17.51 35.98 19.64
N GLY A 373 18.45 35.68 20.52
CA GLY A 373 18.24 35.75 21.97
C GLY A 373 19.09 36.84 22.65
N PRO A 374 19.02 36.98 23.98
CA PRO A 374 19.90 37.88 24.71
C PRO A 374 21.23 37.22 25.09
N ASP A 375 22.24 38.04 25.36
CA ASP A 375 23.47 37.56 25.99
C ASP A 375 23.23 37.05 27.42
N PHE A 376 24.05 36.09 27.85
CA PHE A 376 24.02 35.48 29.16
C PHE A 376 25.43 35.41 29.76
N ILE A 377 25.56 35.86 31.00
CA ILE A 377 26.81 35.77 31.77
C ILE A 377 26.91 34.35 32.33
N VAL A 378 27.94 33.61 31.92
CA VAL A 378 28.19 32.23 32.36
C VAL A 378 29.31 32.26 33.39
N ASP A 379 28.95 32.35 34.67
CA ASP A 379 29.89 32.50 35.79
C ASP A 379 30.86 31.31 35.97
N SER A 380 30.55 30.14 35.40
CA SER A 380 31.39 28.94 35.43
C SER A 380 32.53 28.93 34.40
N LEU A 381 32.60 29.90 33.47
CA LEU A 381 33.65 29.96 32.45
C LEU A 381 35.04 30.12 33.07
N ASN A 382 35.89 29.12 32.87
CA ASN A 382 37.24 29.10 33.44
C ASN A 382 38.21 29.93 32.59
N THR A 383 38.66 31.07 33.12
CA THR A 383 39.62 32.00 32.47
C THR A 383 41.04 31.44 32.33
N SER A 384 41.31 30.22 32.79
CA SER A 384 42.61 29.55 32.64
C SER A 384 42.81 29.08 31.19
N ALA A 385 43.85 29.58 30.52
CA ALA A 385 44.15 29.25 29.14
C ALA A 385 44.54 27.77 28.95
N VAL A 386 43.93 27.13 27.96
CA VAL A 386 44.15 25.71 27.58
C VAL A 386 44.30 25.56 26.07
N ASP A 387 44.91 24.45 25.69
CA ASP A 387 45.22 23.99 24.32
C ASP A 387 44.16 23.03 23.73
N HIS A 388 43.11 22.70 24.50
CA HIS A 388 42.03 21.80 24.12
C HIS A 388 40.66 22.49 24.15
N VAL A 389 39.68 21.88 23.49
CA VAL A 389 38.26 22.30 23.58
C VAL A 389 37.70 22.04 24.97
N ARG A 390 36.76 22.87 25.41
CA ARG A 390 35.97 22.64 26.63
C ARG A 390 34.49 22.65 26.34
N PHE A 391 33.74 21.82 27.05
CA PHE A 391 32.28 21.78 26.96
C PHE A 391 31.61 21.82 28.33
N GLN A 392 30.57 22.63 28.46
CA GLN A 392 29.72 22.65 29.66
C GLN A 392 28.24 22.85 29.33
N TRP A 393 27.37 22.23 30.13
CA TRP A 393 25.94 22.54 30.17
C TRP A 393 25.69 23.79 31.01
N VAL A 394 24.67 24.58 30.64
CA VAL A 394 24.34 25.86 31.26
C VAL A 394 22.83 25.98 31.43
N HIS A 395 22.35 26.20 32.66
CA HIS A 395 20.94 26.49 32.91
C HIS A 395 20.58 27.90 32.42
N LEU A 396 19.68 27.97 31.44
CA LEU A 396 19.21 29.24 30.88
C LEU A 396 17.90 29.67 31.55
N PRO A 397 17.78 30.94 32.02
CA PRO A 397 16.57 31.44 32.66
C PRO A 397 15.37 31.56 31.69
N ASP A 398 14.14 31.58 32.21
CA ASP A 398 12.90 31.53 31.41
C ASP A 398 12.75 32.63 30.33
N ARG A 399 13.56 33.70 30.36
CA ARG A 399 13.65 34.68 29.26
C ARG A 399 14.12 34.10 27.93
N PHE A 400 14.73 32.90 27.93
CA PHE A 400 15.10 32.15 26.73
C PHE A 400 13.94 31.28 26.20
N GLY A 401 12.77 31.31 26.84
CA GLY A 401 11.57 30.57 26.42
C GLY A 401 11.58 29.11 26.85
N SER A 402 11.01 28.22 26.04
CA SER A 402 10.86 26.79 26.34
C SER A 402 12.14 25.96 26.17
N VAL A 403 13.32 26.58 26.31
CA VAL A 403 14.61 25.89 26.28
C VAL A 403 14.71 24.93 27.47
N SER A 404 15.23 23.73 27.21
CA SER A 404 15.46 22.69 28.22
C SER A 404 16.80 22.83 28.91
N ILE A 405 17.86 23.10 28.13
CA ILE A 405 19.23 23.30 28.62
C ILE A 405 20.03 24.11 27.61
N GLY A 406 20.94 24.96 28.09
CA GLY A 406 21.97 25.60 27.28
C GLY A 406 23.25 24.77 27.23
N ALA A 407 24.04 24.94 26.18
CA ALA A 407 25.35 24.33 26.05
C ALA A 407 26.37 25.37 25.58
N VAL A 408 27.58 25.30 26.13
CA VAL A 408 28.71 26.12 25.71
C VAL A 408 29.84 25.22 25.23
N LEU A 409 30.29 25.44 24.00
CA LEU A 409 31.59 24.99 23.54
C LEU A 409 32.56 26.18 23.63
N GLU A 410 33.70 25.98 24.30
CA GLU A 410 34.87 26.85 24.20
C GLU A 410 35.93 26.15 23.33
N SER A 411 36.61 26.88 22.45
CA SER A 411 37.78 26.33 21.74
C SER A 411 39.04 26.33 22.61
N ALA A 412 40.08 25.67 22.11
CA ALA A 412 41.45 25.98 22.50
C ALA A 412 41.72 27.50 22.39
N TRP A 413 42.56 28.01 23.27
CA TRP A 413 42.94 29.42 23.29
C TRP A 413 43.93 29.72 22.16
N ASN A 414 43.93 30.97 21.67
CA ASN A 414 44.91 31.42 20.69
C ASN A 414 46.36 31.31 21.21
N ALA A 415 47.34 31.34 20.31
CA ALA A 415 48.76 31.19 20.65
C ALA A 415 49.26 32.21 21.70
N GLN A 416 48.67 33.41 21.69
CA GLN A 416 48.96 34.51 22.62
C GLN A 416 48.25 34.36 23.98
N LYS A 417 47.34 33.40 24.14
CA LYS A 417 46.50 33.14 25.33
C LYS A 417 45.63 34.34 25.75
N THR A 418 45.20 35.13 24.77
CA THR A 418 44.39 36.36 24.95
C THR A 418 42.91 36.19 24.58
N SER A 419 42.56 35.21 23.75
CA SER A 419 41.16 34.93 23.39
C SER A 419 40.90 33.48 22.96
N ARG A 420 39.62 33.13 22.83
CA ARG A 420 39.10 31.81 22.41
C ARG A 420 37.73 31.97 21.73
N VAL A 421 37.30 30.98 20.95
CA VAL A 421 35.91 30.90 20.49
C VAL A 421 35.02 30.44 21.63
N ALA A 422 33.84 31.03 21.74
CA ALA A 422 32.70 30.41 22.39
C ALA A 422 31.50 30.33 21.44
N VAL A 423 30.73 29.25 21.54
CA VAL A 423 29.43 29.09 20.87
C VAL A 423 28.39 28.74 21.92
N GLY A 424 27.32 29.54 22.02
CA GLY A 424 26.19 29.28 22.90
C GLY A 424 25.07 28.58 22.14
N CYS A 425 24.66 27.40 22.61
CA CYS A 425 23.61 26.60 21.97
C CYS A 425 22.42 26.42 22.91
N SER A 426 21.22 26.55 22.37
CA SER A 426 19.97 26.36 23.10
C SER A 426 19.27 25.09 22.65
N VAL A 427 19.14 24.15 23.58
CA VAL A 427 18.59 22.81 23.35
C VAL A 427 17.18 22.74 23.91
N GLN A 428 16.23 22.24 23.12
CA GLN A 428 14.87 21.96 23.56
C GLN A 428 14.58 20.49 23.31
N ALA A 429 14.34 19.75 24.39
CA ALA A 429 14.15 18.32 24.38
C ALA A 429 12.72 17.98 24.83
N GLY A 430 12.16 16.90 24.29
CA GLY A 430 10.77 16.55 24.50
C GLY A 430 10.42 15.13 24.08
N TRP A 431 9.14 14.79 24.25
CA TRP A 431 8.58 13.48 23.92
C TRP A 431 7.60 13.59 22.75
N LEU A 432 7.82 12.78 21.73
CA LEU A 432 7.07 12.78 20.47
C LEU A 432 6.20 11.51 20.37
N PRO A 433 4.90 11.59 20.07
CA PRO A 433 4.08 10.41 19.79
C PRO A 433 4.47 9.80 18.45
N THR A 434 4.82 8.51 18.45
CA THR A 434 5.36 7.82 17.28
C THR A 434 4.85 6.39 17.16
N SER A 435 4.88 5.87 15.93
CA SER A 435 4.79 4.44 15.65
C SER A 435 6.20 3.93 15.41
N VAL A 436 6.77 3.20 16.36
CA VAL A 436 8.09 2.56 16.24
C VAL A 436 7.89 1.17 15.66
N TYR A 437 8.58 0.83 14.56
CA TYR A 437 8.40 -0.46 13.88
C TYR A 437 9.64 -1.03 13.18
N THR A 438 9.59 -2.31 12.78
CA THR A 438 10.53 -2.91 11.81
C THR A 438 10.06 -2.72 10.36
N ASP A 439 11.00 -2.42 9.45
CA ASP A 439 10.73 -2.12 8.05
C ASP A 439 10.95 -3.33 7.10
N GLU A 440 10.62 -3.14 5.81
CA GLU A 440 10.73 -4.13 4.73
C GLU A 440 12.18 -4.55 4.38
N TYR A 441 13.16 -3.68 4.66
CA TYR A 441 14.57 -3.87 4.30
C TYR A 441 15.37 -4.54 5.43
N SER A 442 14.94 -4.33 6.67
CA SER A 442 15.35 -4.93 7.95
C SER A 442 15.63 -6.42 7.87
N PHE A 443 14.80 -7.13 7.11
CA PHE A 443 14.72 -8.59 7.07
C PHE A 443 16.08 -9.25 6.80
N TRP A 444 16.97 -8.58 6.06
CA TRP A 444 18.22 -9.14 5.52
C TRP A 444 19.49 -8.75 6.26
N THR A 445 19.46 -7.68 7.06
CA THR A 445 20.66 -7.12 7.74
C THR A 445 20.92 -7.72 9.13
N GLY A 446 20.03 -8.60 9.58
CA GLY A 446 19.95 -9.04 10.96
C GLY A 446 18.71 -8.48 11.63
N TRP A 447 18.34 -9.06 12.76
CA TRP A 447 17.35 -8.45 13.63
C TRP A 447 17.85 -7.05 14.07
N TYR A 448 16.93 -6.09 14.26
CA TYR A 448 17.16 -4.64 14.42
C TYR A 448 17.37 -3.87 13.11
N PRO A 449 16.32 -3.20 12.63
CA PRO A 449 16.21 -1.77 12.87
C PRO A 449 14.80 -1.37 13.31
N TRP A 450 14.72 -0.62 14.42
CA TRP A 450 13.48 -0.02 14.90
C TRP A 450 13.37 1.39 14.32
N ASP A 451 12.75 1.48 13.13
CA ASP A 451 12.41 2.72 12.45
C ASP A 451 11.24 3.43 13.14
N ILE A 452 10.99 4.69 12.80
CA ILE A 452 9.98 5.54 13.44
C ILE A 452 9.18 6.32 12.40
N GLU A 453 7.87 6.11 12.38
CA GLU A 453 6.92 7.03 11.76
C GLU A 453 6.42 8.02 12.81
N PHE A 454 6.59 9.30 12.53
CA PHE A 454 6.16 10.41 13.37
C PHE A 454 5.48 11.47 12.52
N GLY A 455 4.50 12.17 13.12
CA GLY A 455 3.67 13.17 12.44
C GLY A 455 4.36 14.52 12.29
N GLY A 456 3.75 15.57 12.85
CA GLY A 456 4.39 16.89 12.92
C GLY A 456 5.72 16.82 13.67
N GLN A 457 6.71 17.62 13.24
CA GLN A 457 8.08 17.64 13.77
C GLN A 457 8.20 18.34 15.15
N THR A 458 7.13 18.30 15.95
CA THR A 458 7.00 19.03 17.20
C THR A 458 6.65 18.05 18.32
N PRO A 459 7.26 18.14 19.51
CA PRO A 459 6.89 17.31 20.67
C PRO A 459 5.38 17.34 20.94
N SER A 460 4.89 16.35 21.69
CA SER A 460 3.49 16.27 22.13
C SER A 460 3.04 17.55 22.86
N TRP A 461 2.43 18.45 22.11
CA TRP A 461 1.81 19.66 22.61
C TRP A 461 0.31 19.46 22.59
N VAL A 462 -0.29 19.38 23.78
CA VAL A 462 -1.75 19.33 23.92
C VAL A 462 -2.28 20.75 23.74
N GLU A 463 -3.20 20.94 22.80
CA GLU A 463 -3.91 22.22 22.62
C GLU A 463 -4.88 22.43 23.78
N ILE A 464 -4.38 23.05 24.85
CA ILE A 464 -5.19 23.41 26.01
C ILE A 464 -6.07 24.62 25.64
N PRO A 465 -7.40 24.55 25.84
CA PRO A 465 -8.29 25.69 25.65
C PRO A 465 -7.84 26.89 26.48
N ALA A 466 -8.05 28.12 25.99
CA ALA A 466 -7.59 29.35 26.64
C ALA A 466 -8.12 29.60 28.08
N SER A 467 -9.02 28.76 28.58
CA SER A 467 -9.57 28.75 29.94
C SER A 467 -8.82 27.87 30.95
N GLU A 468 -7.91 27.01 30.49
CA GLU A 468 -7.17 26.06 31.34
C GLU A 468 -5.67 26.44 31.45
N PRO A 469 -5.03 26.22 32.60
CA PRO A 469 -3.61 26.52 32.77
C PRO A 469 -2.76 25.61 31.87
N GLN A 470 -1.78 26.20 31.17
CA GLN A 470 -0.82 25.44 30.37
C GLN A 470 -0.06 24.43 31.25
N PRO A 471 0.39 23.28 30.69
CA PRO A 471 1.21 22.34 31.44
C PRO A 471 2.50 23.04 31.86
N ALA A 472 2.98 22.77 33.08
CA ALA A 472 4.14 23.47 33.67
C ALA A 472 5.42 23.45 32.82
N THR A 473 5.52 22.53 31.85
CA THR A 473 6.66 22.38 30.94
C THR A 473 6.44 22.91 29.52
N ASN A 474 5.20 23.19 29.08
CA ASN A 474 4.89 23.49 27.67
C ASN A 474 5.53 22.50 26.65
N GLY A 475 5.72 21.23 27.05
CA GLY A 475 6.35 20.19 26.24
C GLY A 475 7.88 20.08 26.32
N ARG A 476 8.57 20.87 27.17
CA ARG A 476 10.01 20.73 27.44
C ARG A 476 10.29 19.64 28.50
N VAL A 477 11.43 18.96 28.40
CA VAL A 477 12.00 18.19 29.52
C VAL A 477 12.96 19.09 30.29
N ALA A 478 12.89 19.06 31.63
CA ALA A 478 13.88 19.69 32.50
C ALA A 478 15.02 18.71 32.84
N PHE A 479 16.24 19.23 32.96
CA PHE A 479 17.46 18.46 33.25
C PHE A 479 18.09 18.90 34.58
N SER A 480 18.52 17.96 35.43
CA SER A 480 19.33 18.21 36.63
C SER A 480 20.83 18.12 36.35
N ASP A 481 21.63 18.82 37.17
CA ASP A 481 23.09 18.70 37.14
C ASP A 481 23.56 17.25 37.38
N ASP A 482 22.92 16.53 38.30
CA ASP A 482 23.21 15.11 38.56
C ASP A 482 23.03 14.27 37.29
N TRP A 483 21.90 14.38 36.60
CA TRP A 483 21.64 13.65 35.36
C TRP A 483 22.59 14.09 34.23
N LEU A 484 22.88 15.40 34.11
CA LEU A 484 23.82 15.93 33.12
C LEU A 484 25.26 15.43 33.35
N SER A 485 25.66 15.19 34.61
CA SER A 485 26.94 14.56 34.95
C SER A 485 27.03 13.11 34.49
N LEU A 486 25.90 12.37 34.50
CA LEU A 486 25.80 11.00 33.98
C LEU A 486 25.77 10.96 32.45
N LEU A 487 25.27 12.00 31.79
CA LEU A 487 25.31 12.16 30.33
C LEU A 487 26.71 12.58 29.83
N ASN A 488 27.41 13.43 30.58
CA ASN A 488 28.72 13.95 30.19
C ASN A 488 29.85 13.66 31.21
N PRO A 489 30.11 12.39 31.58
CA PRO A 489 31.20 12.03 32.48
C PRO A 489 32.57 12.20 31.80
N THR A 490 33.63 12.26 32.60
CA THR A 490 35.02 12.15 32.12
C THR A 490 35.32 10.76 31.58
N VAL A 491 35.99 10.67 30.44
CA VAL A 491 36.39 9.43 29.77
C VAL A 491 37.91 9.34 29.63
N SER A 492 38.43 8.12 29.57
CA SER A 492 39.84 7.85 29.26
C SER A 492 39.97 7.65 27.75
N ASP A 493 40.50 8.66 27.04
CA ASP A 493 40.71 8.61 25.60
C ASP A 493 41.92 7.71 25.23
N PRO A 494 41.91 6.93 24.14
CA PRO A 494 43.04 6.06 23.77
C PRO A 494 44.26 6.76 23.15
N GLU A 495 44.20 8.07 22.88
CA GLU A 495 45.28 8.85 22.26
C GLU A 495 46.31 9.34 23.30
N PRO A 496 47.57 8.85 23.28
CA PRO A 496 48.56 9.16 24.31
C PRO A 496 49.50 10.29 23.85
N SER A 497 49.13 11.55 24.08
CA SER A 497 49.99 12.70 23.75
C SER A 497 50.03 13.84 24.79
N ALA A 498 49.11 13.89 25.76
CA ALA A 498 49.11 14.88 26.84
C ALA A 498 48.79 14.24 28.21
N ASP A 499 49.81 14.07 29.05
CA ASP A 499 49.76 13.35 30.36
C ASP A 499 48.86 13.97 31.45
N THR A 500 47.94 14.90 31.12
CA THR A 500 47.08 15.61 32.10
C THR A 500 45.65 15.93 31.68
N TRP A 501 45.24 15.74 30.42
CA TRP A 501 43.86 16.04 29.99
C TRP A 501 42.97 14.79 30.00
N THR A 502 41.86 14.84 30.75
CA THR A 502 40.81 13.81 30.74
C THR A 502 39.53 14.43 30.16
N PRO A 503 39.23 14.26 28.86
CA PRO A 503 38.05 14.85 28.24
C PRO A 503 36.77 14.27 28.84
N SER A 504 35.70 15.06 28.82
CA SER A 504 34.33 14.58 28.96
C SER A 504 33.85 13.86 27.69
N VAL A 505 32.76 13.11 27.79
CA VAL A 505 32.09 12.44 26.64
C VAL A 505 31.91 13.39 25.45
N MET A 506 31.42 14.61 25.68
CA MET A 506 31.19 15.60 24.64
C MET A 506 32.50 16.14 24.04
N GLU A 507 33.49 16.45 24.88
CA GLU A 507 34.81 16.92 24.42
C GLU A 507 35.52 15.85 23.58
N SER A 508 35.41 14.57 23.95
CA SER A 508 35.96 13.45 23.18
C SER A 508 35.23 13.23 21.84
N ILE A 509 33.90 13.38 21.79
CA ILE A 509 33.14 13.32 20.52
C ILE A 509 33.51 14.51 19.60
N ILE A 510 33.57 15.73 20.15
CA ILE A 510 33.88 16.95 19.41
C ILE A 510 35.33 16.94 18.89
N GLY A 511 36.28 16.51 19.71
CA GLY A 511 37.66 16.30 19.28
C GLY A 511 37.74 15.26 18.16
N ALA A 512 37.15 14.08 18.36
CA ALA A 512 37.18 13.00 17.37
C ALA A 512 36.51 13.38 16.03
N SER A 513 35.58 14.34 15.99
CA SER A 513 34.95 14.80 14.75
C SER A 513 35.81 15.78 13.92
N GLY A 514 37.03 16.07 14.34
CA GLY A 514 37.94 17.02 13.67
C GLY A 514 37.45 18.48 13.70
N LEU A 515 36.40 18.80 14.48
CA LEU A 515 35.87 20.16 14.60
C LEU A 515 36.88 21.11 15.28
N ALA A 516 37.82 20.55 16.06
CA ALA A 516 38.91 21.26 16.71
C ALA A 516 40.21 21.31 15.87
N ASP A 517 40.45 20.32 15.01
CA ASP A 517 41.76 20.08 14.38
C ASP A 517 42.02 20.93 13.13
N ASP A 518 40.97 21.27 12.38
CA ASP A 518 41.07 21.85 11.04
C ASP A 518 41.50 23.35 11.02
N LEU A 519 42.02 23.84 12.15
CA LEU A 519 42.41 25.23 12.38
C LEU A 519 43.82 25.38 12.98
N SER A 520 44.62 24.30 13.03
CA SER A 520 46.00 24.31 13.51
C SER A 520 47.04 24.68 12.42
N SER A 521 46.76 25.67 11.57
CA SER A 521 47.76 26.22 10.65
C SER A 521 48.60 27.29 11.37
N SER A 522 49.93 27.22 11.22
CA SER A 522 50.87 27.95 12.08
C SER A 522 51.04 29.45 11.80
N ASP A 523 50.26 30.03 10.88
CA ASP A 523 50.42 31.41 10.42
C ASP A 523 49.24 32.32 10.80
N GLU A 524 49.46 33.06 11.90
CA GLU A 524 48.90 34.38 12.30
C GLU A 524 47.39 34.62 12.43
N THR A 525 46.48 33.81 11.89
CA THR A 525 45.02 33.99 12.12
C THR A 525 44.53 33.20 13.33
N SER A 526 43.70 33.81 14.18
CA SER A 526 43.17 33.08 15.33
C SER A 526 42.10 32.07 14.89
N LEU A 527 42.02 30.96 15.64
CA LEU A 527 40.98 29.94 15.51
C LEU A 527 39.55 30.53 15.57
N ALA A 528 39.40 31.72 16.15
CA ALA A 528 38.16 32.48 16.20
C ALA A 528 37.86 33.28 14.94
N GLU A 529 38.82 34.05 14.42
CA GLU A 529 38.65 34.78 13.15
C GLU A 529 38.37 33.78 12.02
N ALA A 530 39.10 32.65 11.98
CA ALA A 530 38.88 31.61 10.98
C ALA A 530 37.54 30.85 11.10
N TRP A 531 36.88 30.79 12.26
CA TRP A 531 35.51 30.24 12.33
C TRP A 531 34.48 31.32 11.95
N VAL A 532 34.65 32.56 12.43
CA VAL A 532 33.72 33.68 12.20
C VAL A 532 33.71 34.14 10.74
N ASP A 533 34.87 34.28 10.11
CA ASP A 533 35.00 34.90 8.77
C ASP A 533 34.75 33.91 7.61
N ASP A 534 34.76 32.61 7.87
CA ASP A 534 34.66 31.53 6.86
C ASP A 534 33.21 31.27 6.39
N GLY A 535 32.30 32.21 6.64
CA GLY A 535 30.96 32.30 6.07
C GLY A 535 30.17 30.97 6.08
N GLN A 536 29.93 30.40 4.90
CA GLN A 536 29.17 29.15 4.75
C GLN A 536 29.85 27.94 5.43
N LEU A 537 31.18 27.90 5.50
CA LEU A 537 31.91 26.84 6.18
C LEU A 537 31.86 27.03 7.71
N GLY A 538 31.95 28.28 8.20
CA GLY A 538 31.70 28.62 9.61
C GLY A 538 30.29 28.25 10.09
N ILE A 539 29.27 28.52 9.26
CA ILE A 539 27.90 28.04 9.51
C ILE A 539 27.87 26.51 9.54
N SER A 540 28.55 25.82 8.60
CA SER A 540 28.57 24.36 8.54
C SER A 540 29.24 23.70 9.76
N ARG A 541 30.33 24.29 10.28
CA ARG A 541 30.95 23.89 11.57
C ARG A 541 29.96 24.02 12.73
N THR A 542 29.18 25.11 12.75
CA THR A 542 28.12 25.34 13.75
C THR A 542 26.97 24.33 13.63
N VAL A 543 26.58 23.92 12.42
CA VAL A 543 25.57 22.87 12.19
C VAL A 543 26.09 21.47 12.57
N LEU A 544 27.38 21.20 12.39
CA LEU A 544 28.01 19.98 12.89
C LEU A 544 27.94 19.92 14.42
N LEU A 545 28.27 21.02 15.11
CA LEU A 545 28.14 21.13 16.57
C LEU A 545 26.68 20.92 17.04
N GLU A 546 25.72 21.57 16.38
CA GLU A 546 24.28 21.35 16.61
C GLU A 546 23.94 19.85 16.51
N SER A 547 24.43 19.17 15.48
CA SER A 547 24.17 17.75 15.24
C SER A 547 24.82 16.83 16.29
N ILE A 548 26.06 17.12 16.71
CA ILE A 548 26.76 16.38 17.77
C ILE A 548 25.98 16.48 19.09
N ILE A 549 25.66 17.70 19.54
CA ILE A 549 24.92 17.92 20.80
C ILE A 549 23.53 17.27 20.73
N SER A 550 22.81 17.44 19.61
CA SER A 550 21.51 16.81 19.40
C SER A 550 21.58 15.28 19.48
N SER A 551 22.64 14.66 18.96
CA SER A 551 22.83 13.20 19.03
C SER A 551 22.94 12.69 20.47
N VAL A 552 23.79 13.37 21.27
CA VAL A 552 24.05 13.00 22.66
C VAL A 552 22.79 13.18 23.52
N VAL A 553 22.11 14.32 23.41
CA VAL A 553 20.89 14.58 24.19
C VAL A 553 19.75 13.64 23.79
N THR A 554 19.54 13.40 22.50
CA THR A 554 18.47 12.50 22.01
C THR A 554 18.69 11.06 22.47
N ASP A 555 19.93 10.56 22.42
CA ASP A 555 20.27 9.19 22.82
C ASP A 555 20.15 8.99 24.34
N GLY A 556 20.69 9.93 25.12
CA GLY A 556 20.70 9.88 26.57
C GLY A 556 19.33 10.08 27.19
N LEU A 557 18.55 11.07 26.72
CA LEU A 557 17.15 11.22 27.14
C LEU A 557 16.35 9.95 26.81
N GLY A 558 16.63 9.30 25.68
CA GLY A 558 15.95 8.08 25.25
C GLY A 558 16.26 6.85 26.10
N ARG A 559 17.17 6.94 27.07
CA ARG A 559 17.50 5.91 28.06
C ARG A 559 16.88 6.17 29.43
N SER A 560 16.13 7.26 29.60
CA SER A 560 15.41 7.58 30.86
C SER A 560 14.52 6.42 31.31
N GLY A 561 14.55 6.09 32.60
CA GLY A 561 13.81 4.95 33.15
C GLY A 561 14.20 3.56 32.61
N ALA A 562 15.09 3.44 31.62
CA ALA A 562 15.32 2.16 30.92
C ALA A 562 15.97 1.08 31.81
N TYR A 563 16.58 1.47 32.92
CA TYR A 563 17.04 0.53 33.95
C TYR A 563 15.88 -0.26 34.59
N ARG A 564 14.68 0.33 34.70
CA ARG A 564 13.51 -0.24 35.41
C ARG A 564 12.93 -1.49 34.75
N ILE A 565 13.19 -1.70 33.47
CA ILE A 565 12.76 -2.94 32.77
C ILE A 565 13.69 -4.12 33.04
N PHE A 566 14.87 -3.93 33.65
CA PHE A 566 15.82 -5.00 33.96
C PHE A 566 15.86 -5.29 35.47
N ASP A 567 16.05 -6.56 35.84
CA ASP A 567 16.54 -6.88 37.17
C ASP A 567 18.06 -6.66 37.19
N THR A 568 18.49 -5.56 37.79
CA THR A 568 19.89 -5.09 37.76
C THR A 568 20.82 -5.83 38.74
N GLN A 569 20.36 -6.92 39.34
CA GLN A 569 21.18 -7.80 40.17
C GLN A 569 22.13 -8.66 39.31
N GLY A 570 23.41 -8.73 39.68
CA GLY A 570 24.40 -9.56 38.99
C GLY A 570 25.05 -8.89 37.76
N SER A 571 25.47 -9.70 36.79
CA SER A 571 26.20 -9.22 35.60
C SER A 571 25.29 -8.49 34.61
N SER A 572 25.70 -7.31 34.17
CA SER A 572 24.91 -6.48 33.24
C SER A 572 24.65 -7.11 31.87
N SER A 573 25.50 -8.06 31.47
CA SER A 573 25.33 -8.88 30.28
C SER A 573 24.20 -9.92 30.36
N GLU A 574 23.71 -10.20 31.57
CA GLU A 574 22.76 -11.30 31.86
C GLU A 574 21.48 -10.83 32.58
N TRP A 575 21.32 -9.53 32.82
CA TRP A 575 20.14 -8.96 33.49
C TRP A 575 18.83 -9.38 32.78
N PRO A 576 17.94 -10.14 33.46
CA PRO A 576 16.68 -10.54 32.87
C PRO A 576 15.70 -9.35 32.81
N ILE A 577 14.77 -9.41 31.86
CA ILE A 577 13.72 -8.40 31.74
C ILE A 577 12.65 -8.66 32.80
N SER A 578 12.43 -7.68 33.67
CA SER A 578 11.36 -7.66 34.68
C SER A 578 9.97 -7.64 34.03
N MET A 579 8.96 -8.17 34.74
CA MET A 579 7.57 -8.28 34.26
C MET A 579 7.39 -9.05 32.94
N PHE A 580 8.41 -9.81 32.50
CA PHE A 580 8.34 -10.65 31.30
C PHE A 580 7.97 -12.10 31.67
N ASP A 581 6.68 -12.33 31.93
CA ASP A 581 6.14 -13.64 32.31
C ASP A 581 5.22 -14.23 31.21
N PRO A 582 5.72 -15.13 30.34
CA PRO A 582 4.90 -15.82 29.34
C PRO A 582 3.83 -16.74 29.94
N LEU A 583 2.61 -16.69 29.41
CA LEU A 583 1.56 -17.64 29.73
C LEU A 583 1.84 -19.04 29.14
N PRO A 584 1.31 -20.14 29.71
CA PRO A 584 1.61 -21.51 29.26
C PRO A 584 1.29 -21.80 27.78
N ASP A 585 0.36 -21.05 27.19
CA ASP A 585 -0.08 -21.10 25.78
C ASP A 585 0.38 -19.88 24.97
N PHE A 586 1.52 -19.26 25.35
CA PHE A 586 2.12 -18.08 24.73
C PHE A 586 2.11 -18.11 23.19
N ASP A 587 2.66 -19.17 22.58
CA ASP A 587 2.84 -19.27 21.13
C ASP A 587 1.51 -19.15 20.37
N LYS A 588 0.45 -19.76 20.90
CA LYS A 588 -0.88 -19.64 20.32
C LYS A 588 -1.44 -18.23 20.52
N ARG A 589 -1.38 -17.71 21.76
CA ARG A 589 -1.93 -16.40 22.11
C ARG A 589 -1.34 -15.28 21.28
N ILE A 590 -0.01 -15.25 21.17
CA ILE A 590 0.68 -14.17 20.47
C ILE A 590 0.36 -14.15 18.98
N ILE A 591 0.17 -15.32 18.34
CA ILE A 591 -0.24 -15.44 16.93
C ILE A 591 -1.72 -15.11 16.72
N ASP A 592 -2.60 -15.56 17.63
CA ASP A 592 -4.03 -15.23 17.61
C ASP A 592 -4.31 -13.74 17.96
N GLY A 593 -3.28 -12.97 18.37
CA GLY A 593 -3.38 -11.55 18.73
C GLY A 593 -3.92 -11.29 20.14
N HIS A 594 -3.91 -12.32 20.98
CA HIS A 594 -4.34 -12.29 22.38
C HIS A 594 -3.18 -11.99 23.32
N ASP A 595 -3.51 -11.55 24.53
CA ASP A 595 -2.50 -11.25 25.55
C ASP A 595 -1.79 -12.53 25.98
N ALA A 596 -0.49 -12.58 25.67
CA ALA A 596 0.38 -13.73 25.82
C ALA A 596 1.28 -13.65 27.07
N LEU A 597 1.40 -12.45 27.65
CA LEU A 597 2.12 -12.20 28.90
C LEU A 597 1.13 -12.09 30.07
N GLN A 598 1.53 -12.61 31.23
CA GLN A 598 0.76 -12.49 32.47
C GLN A 598 0.69 -11.02 32.90
N VAL A 599 -0.51 -10.54 33.22
CA VAL A 599 -0.70 -9.21 33.82
C VAL A 599 -0.01 -9.18 35.18
N PRO A 600 0.93 -8.24 35.45
CA PRO A 600 1.60 -8.15 36.74
C PRO A 600 0.58 -7.88 37.86
N ARG A 601 0.79 -8.53 39.02
CA ARG A 601 -0.04 -8.34 40.22
C ARG A 601 0.75 -7.54 41.25
N GLN A 602 0.80 -6.23 41.10
CA GLN A 602 1.45 -5.31 42.04
C GLN A 602 0.55 -4.10 42.33
N ASP A 603 0.77 -3.46 43.49
CA ASP A 603 0.18 -2.17 43.88
C ASP A 603 0.97 -0.96 43.29
N THR A 604 1.92 -1.22 42.38
CA THR A 604 2.76 -0.21 41.72
C THR A 604 2.16 0.25 40.40
N ASP A 605 2.54 1.45 39.97
CA ASP A 605 2.17 1.95 38.65
C ASP A 605 2.81 1.12 37.53
N ILE A 606 2.00 0.73 36.54
CA ILE A 606 2.42 -0.10 35.40
C ILE A 606 1.99 0.57 34.11
N THR A 607 2.95 0.86 33.23
CA THR A 607 2.64 1.30 31.86
C THR A 607 2.36 0.08 30.99
N THR A 608 1.21 0.08 30.30
CA THR A 608 0.84 -0.98 29.35
C THR A 608 0.95 -0.49 27.92
N LEU A 609 1.70 -1.21 27.08
CA LEU A 609 1.84 -0.94 25.64
C LEU A 609 1.35 -2.14 24.82
N ARG A 610 0.91 -1.92 23.58
CA ARG A 610 0.43 -2.98 22.68
C ARG A 610 1.31 -3.11 21.44
N ILE A 611 2.04 -4.22 21.34
CA ILE A 611 2.78 -4.56 20.13
C ILE A 611 1.85 -5.28 19.13
N LYS A 612 1.99 -4.96 17.85
CA LYS A 612 1.25 -5.58 16.73
C LYS A 612 2.26 -6.20 15.78
N MET A 613 2.01 -7.42 15.30
CA MET A 613 2.85 -8.09 14.31
C MET A 613 2.10 -8.32 13.01
N GLN A 614 2.77 -8.04 11.90
CA GLN A 614 2.29 -8.19 10.55
C GLN A 614 3.37 -8.87 9.70
N ILE A 615 2.94 -9.69 8.75
CA ILE A 615 3.81 -10.27 7.73
C ILE A 615 3.22 -9.99 6.36
N THR A 616 4.04 -9.97 5.32
CA THR A 616 3.56 -9.95 3.93
C THR A 616 3.89 -11.27 3.23
N GLY A 617 2.97 -11.68 2.35
CA GLY A 617 3.06 -12.88 1.54
C GLY A 617 1.76 -13.09 0.77
N TYR A 618 1.69 -14.16 -0.03
CA TYR A 618 0.45 -14.47 -0.73
C TYR A 618 -0.58 -15.05 0.23
N ALA A 619 -1.80 -14.51 0.18
CA ALA A 619 -2.92 -14.93 1.00
C ALA A 619 -4.24 -14.96 0.23
N LEU A 620 -5.12 -15.88 0.61
CA LEU A 620 -6.53 -15.90 0.25
C LEU A 620 -7.33 -15.23 1.37
N LYS A 621 -7.48 -13.91 1.27
CA LYS A 621 -8.21 -13.09 2.25
C LYS A 621 -8.97 -11.99 1.51
N ARG A 622 -10.15 -11.65 2.04
CA ARG A 622 -11.00 -10.57 1.52
C ARG A 622 -10.25 -9.23 1.50
N SER A 623 -9.90 -8.77 0.29
CA SER A 623 -9.47 -7.40 -0.01
C SER A 623 -10.68 -6.51 -0.35
N LEU A 624 -10.43 -5.21 -0.59
CA LEU A 624 -11.47 -4.27 -1.07
C LEU A 624 -12.06 -4.71 -2.43
N THR A 625 -11.22 -5.13 -3.38
CA THR A 625 -11.65 -5.68 -4.68
C THR A 625 -12.37 -7.02 -4.50
N GLY A 626 -11.90 -7.85 -3.57
CA GLY A 626 -12.56 -9.10 -3.16
C GLY A 626 -13.98 -8.87 -2.64
N ALA A 627 -14.27 -7.74 -1.97
CA ALA A 627 -15.62 -7.42 -1.52
C ALA A 627 -16.63 -7.26 -2.67
N LEU A 628 -16.21 -6.70 -3.82
CA LEU A 628 -17.06 -6.59 -5.00
C LEU A 628 -17.27 -7.96 -5.67
N ALA A 629 -16.20 -8.76 -5.77
CA ALA A 629 -16.27 -10.13 -6.29
C ALA A 629 -17.21 -11.04 -5.48
N VAL A 630 -17.23 -10.87 -4.14
CA VAL A 630 -18.16 -11.57 -3.24
C VAL A 630 -19.61 -11.27 -3.59
N VAL A 631 -19.96 -10.02 -3.92
CA VAL A 631 -21.33 -9.64 -4.30
C VAL A 631 -21.77 -10.35 -5.58
N VAL A 632 -20.89 -10.48 -6.57
CA VAL A 632 -21.19 -11.18 -7.83
C VAL A 632 -21.47 -12.66 -7.61
N LEU A 633 -20.64 -13.35 -6.80
CA LEU A 633 -20.88 -14.77 -6.47
C LEU A 633 -22.15 -14.96 -5.63
N LEU A 634 -22.43 -14.08 -4.67
CA LEU A 634 -23.67 -14.13 -3.90
C LEU A 634 -24.91 -13.90 -4.78
N ALA A 635 -24.85 -12.98 -5.75
CA ALA A 635 -25.93 -12.75 -6.70
C ALA A 635 -26.19 -13.98 -7.59
N HIS A 636 -25.13 -14.68 -8.05
CA HIS A 636 -25.27 -15.96 -8.75
C HIS A 636 -25.95 -17.02 -7.87
N ILE A 637 -25.48 -17.21 -6.63
CA ILE A 637 -26.04 -18.18 -5.68
C ILE A 637 -27.53 -17.90 -5.45
N ILE A 638 -27.92 -16.64 -5.25
CA ILE A 638 -29.32 -16.24 -5.04
C ILE A 638 -30.17 -16.56 -6.27
N LEU A 639 -29.74 -16.19 -7.48
CA LEU A 639 -30.50 -16.48 -8.71
C LEU A 639 -30.62 -17.98 -8.97
N ALA A 640 -29.52 -18.73 -8.84
CA ALA A 640 -29.51 -20.16 -9.10
C ALA A 640 -30.34 -20.94 -8.05
N THR A 641 -30.26 -20.56 -6.77
CA THR A 641 -31.10 -21.14 -5.71
C THR A 641 -32.58 -20.79 -5.93
N GLY A 642 -32.90 -19.55 -6.29
CA GLY A 642 -34.26 -19.13 -6.65
C GLY A 642 -34.82 -19.90 -7.84
N HIS A 643 -34.00 -20.18 -8.86
CA HIS A 643 -34.39 -21.01 -10.00
C HIS A 643 -34.65 -22.48 -9.60
N ILE A 644 -33.79 -23.08 -8.77
CA ILE A 644 -34.01 -24.43 -8.21
C ILE A 644 -35.36 -24.49 -7.49
N VAL A 645 -35.63 -23.54 -6.58
CA VAL A 645 -36.91 -23.47 -5.85
C VAL A 645 -38.09 -23.32 -6.82
N PHE A 646 -38.00 -22.42 -7.81
CA PHE A 646 -39.04 -22.22 -8.81
C PHE A 646 -39.36 -23.51 -9.60
N VAL A 647 -38.32 -24.20 -10.10
CA VAL A 647 -38.45 -25.44 -10.88
C VAL A 647 -39.03 -26.58 -10.04
N LEU A 648 -38.60 -26.71 -8.78
CA LEU A 648 -39.16 -27.71 -7.84
C LEU A 648 -40.62 -27.43 -7.47
N VAL A 649 -41.02 -26.17 -7.30
CA VAL A 649 -42.41 -25.77 -7.02
C VAL A 649 -43.31 -25.98 -8.25
N LYS A 650 -42.86 -25.59 -9.45
CA LYS A 650 -43.64 -25.74 -10.69
C LYS A 650 -43.68 -27.18 -11.20
N ARG A 651 -42.72 -28.04 -10.83
CA ARG A 651 -42.60 -29.44 -11.26
C ARG A 651 -42.69 -29.61 -12.79
N GLN A 652 -42.13 -28.67 -13.55
CA GLN A 652 -42.13 -28.66 -15.00
C GLN A 652 -40.71 -28.48 -15.51
N ALA A 653 -40.27 -29.36 -16.39
CA ALA A 653 -38.97 -29.32 -17.07
C ALA A 653 -39.16 -29.39 -18.59
N SER A 654 -38.34 -28.65 -19.34
CA SER A 654 -38.35 -28.63 -20.80
C SER A 654 -36.92 -28.62 -21.34
N ASN A 655 -36.65 -29.55 -22.26
CA ASN A 655 -35.38 -29.65 -22.99
C ASN A 655 -35.56 -29.30 -24.48
N SER A 656 -36.59 -28.52 -24.83
CA SER A 656 -36.96 -28.22 -26.22
C SER A 656 -36.53 -26.81 -26.61
N TRP A 657 -35.93 -26.68 -27.79
CA TRP A 657 -35.35 -25.42 -28.27
C TRP A 657 -34.20 -24.93 -27.39
N ASP A 658 -33.33 -25.87 -26.96
CA ASP A 658 -32.04 -25.59 -26.28
C ASP A 658 -30.90 -25.28 -27.26
N SER A 659 -31.11 -25.49 -28.56
CA SER A 659 -30.12 -25.21 -29.60
C SER A 659 -30.68 -24.29 -30.69
N ILE A 660 -29.76 -23.62 -31.40
CA ILE A 660 -30.08 -22.85 -32.60
C ILE A 660 -30.65 -23.77 -33.69
N SER A 661 -30.15 -25.02 -33.81
CA SER A 661 -30.68 -25.99 -34.77
C SER A 661 -32.14 -26.39 -34.48
N GLU A 662 -32.54 -26.54 -33.22
CA GLU A 662 -33.93 -26.81 -32.85
C GLU A 662 -34.86 -25.61 -33.09
N LEU A 663 -34.36 -24.38 -32.93
CA LEU A 663 -35.10 -23.17 -33.30
C LEU A 663 -35.22 -23.00 -34.82
N ILE A 664 -34.17 -23.33 -35.59
CA ILE A 664 -34.23 -23.36 -37.05
C ILE A 664 -35.24 -24.42 -37.50
N ALA A 665 -35.16 -25.65 -36.98
CA ALA A 665 -36.12 -26.71 -37.27
C ALA A 665 -37.56 -26.30 -36.93
N LEU A 666 -37.80 -25.67 -35.77
CA LEU A 666 -39.11 -25.11 -35.42
C LEU A 666 -39.57 -24.08 -36.46
N SER A 667 -38.72 -23.11 -36.82
CA SER A 667 -39.08 -22.04 -37.76
C SER A 667 -39.33 -22.53 -39.19
N GLN A 668 -38.64 -23.57 -39.66
CA GLN A 668 -38.90 -24.19 -40.97
C GLN A 668 -40.18 -25.03 -40.99
N ASN A 669 -40.56 -25.63 -39.85
CA ASN A 669 -41.83 -26.35 -39.68
C ASN A 669 -42.99 -25.44 -39.21
N SER A 670 -42.80 -24.11 -39.23
CA SER A 670 -43.82 -23.12 -38.90
C SER A 670 -44.32 -22.42 -40.14
N ARG A 671 -45.61 -22.05 -40.17
CA ARG A 671 -46.18 -21.23 -41.26
C ARG A 671 -45.43 -19.89 -41.44
N PRO A 672 -45.19 -19.43 -42.68
CA PRO A 672 -44.45 -18.18 -42.92
C PRO A 672 -45.19 -16.92 -42.43
N ALA A 673 -44.48 -16.06 -41.69
CA ALA A 673 -45.02 -14.81 -41.16
C ALA A 673 -44.87 -13.63 -42.14
N TYR A 674 -45.47 -13.74 -43.34
CA TYR A 674 -45.28 -12.80 -44.47
C TYR A 674 -45.47 -11.32 -44.13
N ILE A 675 -46.38 -10.98 -43.21
CA ILE A 675 -46.66 -9.59 -42.80
C ILE A 675 -45.69 -9.12 -41.71
N ALA A 676 -45.48 -9.93 -40.66
CA ALA A 676 -44.66 -9.53 -39.51
C ALA A 676 -43.15 -9.52 -39.82
N LEU A 677 -42.70 -10.39 -40.73
CA LEU A 677 -41.31 -10.56 -41.16
C LEU A 677 -41.12 -10.25 -42.66
N ALA A 678 -41.90 -9.30 -43.19
CA ALA A 678 -41.73 -8.81 -44.56
C ALA A 678 -40.29 -8.31 -44.79
N ASN A 679 -39.71 -8.65 -45.94
CA ASN A 679 -38.38 -8.20 -46.40
C ASN A 679 -37.17 -8.60 -45.53
N THR A 680 -37.28 -9.59 -44.63
CA THR A 680 -36.16 -10.00 -43.74
C THR A 680 -35.23 -11.08 -44.32
N GLY A 681 -35.45 -11.54 -45.55
CA GLY A 681 -34.75 -12.70 -46.14
C GLY A 681 -33.22 -12.54 -46.31
N ALA A 682 -32.73 -11.30 -46.34
CA ALA A 682 -31.30 -10.98 -46.39
C ALA A 682 -30.74 -10.45 -45.04
N GLY A 683 -31.53 -10.54 -43.97
CA GLY A 683 -31.21 -9.97 -42.64
C GLY A 683 -32.21 -8.90 -42.19
N ILE A 684 -32.04 -8.40 -40.96
CA ILE A 684 -32.97 -7.45 -40.32
C ILE A 684 -32.23 -6.17 -39.94
N ASN A 685 -32.58 -5.07 -40.62
CA ASN A 685 -32.02 -3.75 -40.34
C ASN A 685 -32.85 -2.90 -39.36
N GLU A 686 -34.17 -3.15 -39.31
CA GLU A 686 -35.13 -2.33 -38.58
C GLU A 686 -35.35 -2.78 -37.14
N ARG A 687 -35.23 -1.85 -36.17
CA ARG A 687 -35.45 -2.15 -34.75
C ARG A 687 -36.89 -2.57 -34.47
N ARG A 688 -37.86 -2.05 -35.23
CA ARG A 688 -39.29 -2.39 -35.10
C ARG A 688 -39.57 -3.86 -35.42
N THR A 689 -38.83 -4.45 -36.36
CA THR A 689 -38.97 -5.87 -36.73
C THR A 689 -38.48 -6.78 -35.61
N TYR A 690 -37.36 -6.46 -34.96
CA TYR A 690 -36.90 -7.17 -33.75
C TYR A 690 -37.86 -7.05 -32.56
N GLY A 691 -38.73 -6.03 -32.56
CA GLY A 691 -39.79 -5.85 -31.56
C GLY A 691 -41.03 -6.73 -31.75
N ARG A 692 -41.20 -7.43 -32.88
CA ARG A 692 -42.37 -8.29 -33.15
C ARG A 692 -42.42 -9.47 -32.18
N LEU A 693 -43.58 -9.70 -31.56
CA LEU A 693 -43.78 -10.80 -30.60
C LEU A 693 -43.86 -12.14 -31.31
N ALA A 694 -43.01 -13.08 -30.89
CA ALA A 694 -43.09 -14.49 -31.24
C ALA A 694 -43.73 -15.28 -30.09
N ARG A 695 -44.54 -16.29 -30.43
CA ARG A 695 -45.19 -17.24 -29.50
C ARG A 695 -45.06 -18.65 -30.05
N ILE A 696 -45.02 -19.64 -29.17
CA ILE A 696 -45.13 -21.04 -29.58
C ILE A 696 -46.55 -21.53 -29.26
N ARG A 697 -47.23 -22.09 -30.25
CA ARG A 697 -48.61 -22.59 -30.13
C ARG A 697 -48.71 -23.97 -30.80
N ALA A 698 -49.60 -24.82 -30.29
CA ALA A 698 -49.96 -26.07 -30.96
C ALA A 698 -50.99 -25.78 -32.04
N THR A 699 -50.85 -26.43 -33.19
CA THR A 699 -51.75 -26.32 -34.34
C THR A 699 -52.13 -27.73 -34.77
N SER A 700 -53.43 -27.98 -34.96
CA SER A 700 -53.96 -29.23 -35.51
C SER A 700 -54.37 -28.99 -36.97
N THR A 701 -54.00 -29.88 -37.88
CA THR A 701 -54.46 -29.82 -39.28
C THR A 701 -55.84 -30.47 -39.41
N ILE A 702 -56.78 -29.78 -40.05
CA ILE A 702 -58.19 -30.20 -40.12
C ILE A 702 -58.36 -31.56 -40.81
N ASP A 703 -57.48 -31.88 -41.76
CA ASP A 703 -57.53 -33.12 -42.55
C ASP A 703 -56.77 -34.32 -41.94
N GLN A 704 -55.99 -34.13 -40.85
CA GLN A 704 -55.28 -35.22 -40.16
C GLN A 704 -55.18 -34.99 -38.64
N PRO A 705 -56.15 -35.50 -37.83
CA PRO A 705 -56.21 -35.23 -36.40
C PRO A 705 -55.06 -35.84 -35.56
N ASP A 706 -54.29 -36.79 -36.09
CA ASP A 706 -53.08 -37.33 -35.42
C ASP A 706 -51.82 -36.45 -35.62
N ASN A 707 -51.89 -35.42 -36.48
CA ASN A 707 -50.72 -34.68 -36.96
C ASN A 707 -50.51 -33.33 -36.22
N ASP A 708 -50.81 -33.28 -34.92
CA ASP A 708 -50.57 -32.12 -34.05
C ASP A 708 -49.09 -31.71 -34.03
N HIS A 709 -48.75 -30.55 -34.58
CA HIS A 709 -47.42 -29.95 -34.51
C HIS A 709 -47.42 -28.63 -33.72
N VAL A 710 -46.23 -28.06 -33.51
CA VAL A 710 -46.06 -26.76 -32.85
C VAL A 710 -45.41 -25.77 -33.77
N GLU A 711 -45.93 -24.55 -33.75
CA GLU A 711 -45.52 -23.46 -34.63
C GLU A 711 -45.04 -22.25 -33.84
N LEU A 712 -44.04 -21.56 -34.38
CA LEU A 712 -43.63 -20.22 -33.99
C LEU A 712 -44.49 -19.19 -34.74
N VAL A 713 -45.41 -18.55 -34.04
CA VAL A 713 -46.39 -17.60 -34.59
C VAL A 713 -46.02 -16.17 -34.18
N PHE A 714 -46.16 -15.22 -35.11
CA PHE A 714 -45.96 -13.79 -34.85
C PHE A 714 -47.30 -13.04 -34.89
N GLU A 715 -47.56 -12.15 -33.91
CA GLU A 715 -48.76 -11.28 -33.97
C GLU A 715 -48.59 -10.17 -35.02
N GLY A 716 -49.56 -10.07 -35.93
CA GLY A 716 -49.77 -8.92 -36.81
C GLY A 716 -50.49 -7.77 -36.09
N PRO A 717 -50.75 -6.64 -36.78
CA PRO A 717 -51.48 -5.50 -36.20
C PRO A 717 -52.95 -5.79 -35.88
N ASP A 718 -53.53 -6.79 -36.53
CA ASP A 718 -54.98 -6.90 -36.69
C ASP A 718 -55.59 -7.85 -35.65
N ARG A 719 -56.04 -7.28 -34.52
CA ARG A 719 -57.05 -7.90 -33.63
C ARG A 719 -58.45 -7.38 -33.94
N GLU A 720 -58.84 -7.59 -35.19
CA GLU A 720 -60.15 -7.41 -35.86
C GLU A 720 -59.79 -7.70 -37.33
N VAL A 721 -60.22 -8.77 -37.98
CA VAL A 721 -61.55 -9.38 -38.06
C VAL A 721 -61.39 -10.90 -38.23
N ASP A 722 -62.22 -11.70 -37.56
CA ASP A 722 -62.40 -13.12 -37.94
C ASP A 722 -63.80 -13.64 -37.56
N HIS A 723 -64.84 -12.93 -38.02
CA HIS A 723 -66.21 -13.46 -38.18
C HIS A 723 -66.92 -12.68 -39.30
N LEU A 724 -67.52 -13.43 -40.24
CA LEU A 724 -67.98 -12.99 -41.57
C LEU A 724 -66.82 -12.55 -42.50
N GLU A 725 -66.78 -12.91 -43.80
CA GLU A 725 -67.89 -13.38 -44.64
C GLU A 725 -67.44 -14.40 -45.71
N MET A 726 -68.33 -15.35 -46.02
CA MET A 726 -68.20 -16.33 -47.10
C MET A 726 -69.16 -15.93 -48.22
N PHE A 727 -68.70 -15.47 -49.41
CA PHE A 727 -69.37 -15.65 -50.71
C PHE A 727 -68.61 -15.01 -51.91
N SER A 728 -68.67 -15.67 -53.08
CA SER A 728 -68.69 -15.13 -54.47
C SER A 728 -67.67 -14.02 -54.90
N SER A 729 -66.70 -14.20 -55.82
CA SER A 729 -66.65 -14.71 -57.23
C SER A 729 -66.80 -13.65 -58.36
N THR A 730 -65.79 -13.57 -59.25
CA THR A 730 -65.72 -12.93 -60.62
C THR A 730 -65.94 -11.40 -60.74
N CYS A 731 -65.14 -10.57 -61.45
CA CYS A 731 -64.67 -10.69 -62.85
C CYS A 731 -63.60 -9.62 -63.28
N TYR A 732 -62.98 -9.86 -64.45
CA TYR A 732 -62.19 -9.04 -65.43
C TYR A 732 -62.30 -7.48 -65.45
N HIS A 733 -61.43 -6.65 -66.09
CA HIS A 733 -60.54 -6.81 -67.27
C HIS A 733 -59.47 -5.69 -67.44
N GLY A 734 -58.28 -5.99 -68.01
CA GLY A 734 -57.41 -5.06 -68.81
C GLY A 734 -56.66 -3.90 -68.08
N THR A 735 -55.58 -3.29 -68.60
CA THR A 735 -54.69 -3.60 -69.76
C THR A 735 -53.31 -2.93 -69.59
N ARG A 736 -52.34 -3.26 -70.46
CA ARG A 736 -50.90 -2.97 -70.31
C ARG A 736 -50.47 -1.68 -71.07
N ARG A 737 -49.39 -1.03 -70.56
CA ARG A 737 -48.22 -0.46 -71.29
C ARG A 737 -48.04 1.07 -71.45
N GLU A 738 -46.80 1.49 -71.07
CA GLU A 738 -45.92 2.54 -71.65
C GLU A 738 -46.33 4.03 -71.71
N LYS A 739 -45.49 4.87 -71.08
CA LYS A 739 -44.53 5.74 -71.81
C LYS A 739 -43.37 6.26 -70.95
N LYS A 740 -42.20 6.41 -71.57
CA LYS A 740 -40.95 6.99 -71.02
C LYS A 740 -40.22 7.69 -72.17
N SER A 741 -39.92 8.99 -72.05
CA SER A 741 -38.89 9.68 -72.84
C SER A 741 -38.59 11.09 -72.30
N ILE A 742 -37.29 11.39 -72.22
CA ILE A 742 -36.61 12.68 -71.96
C ILE A 742 -36.17 13.25 -73.34
N PRO A 743 -35.26 14.26 -73.55
CA PRO A 743 -34.71 15.37 -72.75
C PRO A 743 -34.67 16.73 -73.53
N ASN A 744 -33.86 17.72 -73.10
CA ASN A 744 -32.94 18.55 -73.94
C ASN A 744 -32.09 19.56 -73.09
N ASP A 745 -30.76 19.36 -73.01
CA ASP A 745 -29.65 20.18 -73.57
C ASP A 745 -29.79 21.72 -73.77
N VAL A 746 -28.75 22.60 -73.72
CA VAL A 746 -27.27 22.54 -73.47
C VAL A 746 -26.70 23.98 -73.37
N LYS A 747 -25.63 24.26 -72.56
CA LYS A 747 -24.41 25.06 -72.92
C LYS A 747 -23.42 25.40 -71.77
N ASP A 748 -22.24 24.77 -71.84
CA ASP A 748 -20.84 25.27 -71.83
C ASP A 748 -20.40 26.52 -71.04
N GLY A 749 -19.25 26.40 -70.34
CA GLY A 749 -18.40 27.49 -69.81
C GLY A 749 -17.43 27.02 -68.70
N GLU A 750 -16.12 27.29 -68.84
CA GLU A 750 -15.01 26.73 -68.03
C GLU A 750 -14.49 27.65 -66.89
N ASP A 751 -13.48 27.14 -66.16
CA ASP A 751 -12.43 27.80 -65.34
C ASP A 751 -12.63 28.12 -63.82
N GLU A 752 -12.03 27.22 -63.02
CA GLU A 752 -10.96 27.36 -61.99
C GLU A 752 -10.98 28.39 -60.79
N ASP A 753 -10.31 27.91 -59.73
CA ASP A 753 -9.59 28.57 -58.63
C ASP A 753 -10.24 29.12 -57.32
N GLU A 754 -9.95 28.36 -56.25
CA GLU A 754 -9.25 28.73 -55.00
C GLU A 754 -9.71 29.87 -54.03
N VAL A 755 -9.99 29.43 -52.78
CA VAL A 755 -9.31 29.85 -51.51
C VAL A 755 -9.80 31.06 -50.67
N GLN A 756 -10.20 30.73 -49.42
CA GLN A 756 -10.06 31.45 -48.13
C GLN A 756 -10.95 32.64 -47.69
N SER A 757 -10.90 32.83 -46.35
CA SER A 757 -11.19 34.03 -45.54
C SER A 757 -12.67 34.25 -45.12
N VAL A 758 -13.14 34.08 -43.87
CA VAL A 758 -12.75 34.55 -42.51
C VAL A 758 -13.48 35.84 -42.07
N ARG A 759 -14.05 35.82 -40.84
CA ARG A 759 -14.54 36.95 -40.00
C ARG A 759 -15.80 37.72 -40.48
N SER A 760 -16.61 38.40 -39.65
CA SER A 760 -16.95 38.34 -38.19
C SER A 760 -18.01 39.41 -37.81
N HIS A 761 -18.35 39.52 -36.51
CA HIS A 761 -19.17 40.56 -35.81
C HIS A 761 -20.70 40.32 -35.77
N PHE A 762 -21.38 40.31 -34.60
CA PHE A 762 -21.69 41.41 -33.62
C PHE A 762 -22.50 42.55 -34.30
N ASN A 763 -23.56 43.20 -33.78
CA ASN A 763 -24.42 43.16 -32.56
C ASN A 763 -25.79 43.84 -32.95
N GLN A 764 -26.86 44.08 -32.15
CA GLN A 764 -27.19 43.96 -30.71
C GLN A 764 -28.72 43.68 -30.53
N GLU A 765 -29.23 43.27 -29.36
CA GLU A 765 -30.12 43.99 -28.39
C GLU A 765 -31.43 43.17 -28.26
N LEU A 766 -31.91 42.61 -27.14
CA LEU A 766 -31.88 42.85 -25.68
C LEU A 766 -32.94 43.85 -25.16
N ASP A 767 -34.06 43.32 -24.63
CA ASP A 767 -34.78 43.71 -23.38
C ASP A 767 -36.22 43.09 -23.32
N ASN A 768 -36.87 42.81 -22.17
CA ASN A 768 -36.48 42.75 -20.75
C ASN A 768 -37.49 41.92 -19.91
N SER A 769 -37.07 41.43 -18.72
CA SER A 769 -37.88 40.97 -17.56
C SER A 769 -38.74 39.68 -17.70
N THR A 770 -39.07 38.89 -16.64
CA THR A 770 -38.90 39.06 -15.18
C THR A 770 -38.60 37.72 -14.46
N GLN A 771 -38.13 37.78 -13.21
CA GLN A 771 -37.63 36.67 -12.36
C GLN A 771 -38.71 35.79 -11.68
N LEU A 772 -38.36 34.55 -11.29
CA LEU A 772 -38.23 34.10 -9.88
C LEU A 772 -37.77 32.61 -9.77
N GLU A 773 -36.82 32.32 -8.87
CA GLU A 773 -36.33 30.96 -8.55
C GLU A 773 -37.18 30.23 -7.50
N PRO A 774 -36.96 28.90 -7.31
CA PRO A 774 -36.31 28.53 -6.05
C PRO A 774 -35.29 27.37 -6.11
N VAL A 775 -34.14 27.59 -5.44
CA VAL A 775 -33.40 26.66 -4.55
C VAL A 775 -33.04 25.25 -5.09
N ALA A 776 -31.75 25.06 -5.41
CA ALA A 776 -31.12 23.74 -5.51
C ALA A 776 -29.93 23.61 -4.53
N ARG A 777 -29.73 22.41 -3.95
CA ARG A 777 -28.69 22.14 -2.95
C ARG A 777 -27.30 22.05 -3.59
N GLN A 778 -26.31 22.74 -3.00
CA GLN A 778 -24.91 22.56 -3.35
C GLN A 778 -24.36 21.21 -2.87
N GLN A 779 -23.57 20.57 -3.73
CA GLN A 779 -22.79 19.38 -3.44
C GLN A 779 -21.31 19.78 -3.47
N TRP A 780 -20.59 19.59 -2.37
CA TRP A 780 -19.20 20.04 -2.25
C TRP A 780 -18.24 19.13 -3.03
N THR A 781 -17.43 19.72 -3.90
CA THR A 781 -16.35 19.04 -4.64
C THR A 781 -15.02 19.75 -4.43
N TRP A 782 -14.01 18.99 -4.02
CA TRP A 782 -12.62 19.41 -3.86
C TRP A 782 -11.93 19.66 -5.20
N PRO A 783 -11.03 20.66 -5.30
CA PRO A 783 -10.03 20.72 -6.34
C PRO A 783 -8.60 20.62 -5.78
N ARG A 784 -7.71 19.88 -6.47
CA ARG A 784 -6.36 20.36 -6.81
C ARG A 784 -5.76 19.56 -7.96
N ASN A 785 -5.14 20.30 -8.88
CA ASN A 785 -4.57 19.83 -10.13
C ASN A 785 -3.05 19.63 -9.96
N PRO A 786 -2.43 18.56 -10.48
CA PRO A 786 -1.00 18.32 -10.32
C PRO A 786 -0.18 18.85 -11.52
N ASP A 787 -0.20 20.17 -11.74
CA ASP A 787 0.66 20.84 -12.72
C ASP A 787 0.92 22.30 -12.28
N ASP A 788 1.89 22.49 -11.37
CA ASP A 788 2.55 23.77 -11.11
C ASP A 788 3.88 23.53 -10.38
N GLY A 789 4.98 23.61 -11.12
CA GLY A 789 6.35 23.51 -10.59
C GLY A 789 7.05 24.88 -10.60
N PRO A 790 7.95 25.18 -9.64
CA PRO A 790 8.66 26.46 -9.57
C PRO A 790 9.64 26.64 -10.75
N PRO A 791 10.00 27.91 -11.08
CA PRO A 791 10.61 28.24 -12.37
C PRO A 791 12.08 27.77 -12.52
N ARG A 792 12.45 27.43 -13.76
CA ARG A 792 13.83 27.16 -14.17
C ARG A 792 14.54 28.46 -14.55
N ASP A 793 15.65 28.76 -13.87
CA ASP A 793 16.59 29.77 -14.34
C ASP A 793 17.61 29.17 -15.35
N ARG A 794 18.17 30.00 -16.23
CA ARG A 794 19.00 29.60 -17.38
C ARG A 794 20.41 30.20 -17.28
N SER A 795 21.38 29.39 -16.88
CA SER A 795 22.79 29.60 -17.23
C SER A 795 23.43 28.30 -17.71
N SER A 796 24.22 28.39 -18.78
CA SER A 796 24.94 27.31 -19.46
C SER A 796 26.46 27.44 -19.19
N PRO A 797 27.34 26.45 -19.46
CA PRO A 797 27.28 25.57 -20.64
C PRO A 797 27.54 24.08 -20.43
N ARG A 798 27.32 23.34 -21.53
CA ARG A 798 27.55 21.91 -21.71
C ARG A 798 29.04 21.55 -21.61
N HIS A 799 29.35 20.41 -21.00
CA HIS A 799 30.41 19.52 -21.49
C HIS A 799 29.91 18.08 -21.56
N VAL A 800 30.36 17.36 -22.59
CA VAL A 800 29.93 15.99 -22.92
C VAL A 800 31.03 15.03 -22.53
N SER A 801 30.71 13.98 -21.77
CA SER A 801 31.53 12.76 -21.67
C SER A 801 30.65 11.55 -21.35
N GLN A 802 30.98 10.44 -22.00
CA GLN A 802 30.16 9.25 -22.27
C GLN A 802 29.75 8.42 -21.04
N ALA A 803 28.72 7.59 -21.24
CA ALA A 803 28.26 6.60 -20.28
C ALA A 803 29.23 5.42 -20.10
N GLY A 804 29.44 4.98 -18.86
CA GLY A 804 29.97 3.67 -18.50
C GLY A 804 28.86 2.79 -17.93
N GLN A 805 28.74 1.56 -18.42
CA GLN A 805 27.64 0.65 -18.06
C GLN A 805 27.82 0.05 -16.66
N SER A 806 26.75 0.03 -15.86
CA SER A 806 26.69 -0.70 -14.58
C SER A 806 26.39 -2.19 -14.82
N PRO A 807 27.16 -3.13 -14.25
CA PRO A 807 26.77 -4.55 -14.22
C PRO A 807 25.68 -4.81 -13.15
N LEU A 808 24.83 -5.81 -13.41
CA LEU A 808 23.82 -6.32 -12.47
C LEU A 808 24.48 -7.13 -11.34
N PRO A 809 23.97 -7.08 -10.10
CA PRO A 809 24.48 -7.90 -9.00
C PRO A 809 23.90 -9.33 -9.01
N HIS A 810 24.78 -10.34 -9.00
CA HIS A 810 24.39 -11.75 -8.84
C HIS A 810 24.69 -12.28 -7.43
N SER A 811 23.64 -12.75 -6.76
CA SER A 811 23.57 -13.88 -5.81
C SER A 811 24.67 -14.13 -4.75
N ARG A 812 24.22 -14.07 -3.48
CA ARG A 812 24.39 -15.09 -2.42
C ARG A 812 25.73 -15.85 -2.32
N THR A 813 26.47 -15.58 -1.25
CA THR A 813 26.83 -16.63 -0.27
C THR A 813 26.73 -16.02 1.14
N GLY A 814 26.44 -16.84 2.16
CA GLY A 814 26.39 -16.41 3.55
C GLY A 814 27.54 -17.02 4.34
N SER A 815 28.13 -16.25 5.26
CA SER A 815 29.13 -16.73 6.21
C SER A 815 28.67 -16.46 7.65
N ARG A 816 28.64 -17.52 8.46
CA ARG A 816 28.58 -17.42 9.91
C ARG A 816 29.89 -16.81 10.41
N GLU A 817 29.84 -15.68 11.11
CA GLU A 817 30.98 -15.23 11.90
C GLU A 817 31.02 -15.95 13.24
N ARG A 818 32.21 -16.45 13.60
CA ARG A 818 32.52 -17.00 14.92
C ARG A 818 33.58 -16.12 15.56
N LEU A 819 33.33 -15.76 16.81
CA LEU A 819 34.29 -15.24 17.78
C LEU A 819 35.65 -15.98 17.71
N ILE A 820 36.76 -15.25 17.66
CA ILE A 820 38.09 -15.74 18.01
C ILE A 820 38.81 -14.72 18.88
N LEU A 821 39.31 -15.17 20.04
CA LEU A 821 40.15 -14.41 20.97
C LEU A 821 41.60 -14.26 20.46
N GLN A 822 42.31 -13.29 21.04
CA GLN A 822 43.72 -13.02 20.81
C GLN A 822 44.67 -14.23 21.01
N SER A 823 45.75 -14.28 20.22
CA SER A 823 47.11 -14.52 20.75
C SER A 823 48.20 -14.15 19.71
N SER A 824 49.38 -13.77 20.21
CA SER A 824 50.54 -13.29 19.45
C SER A 824 51.41 -14.40 18.85
N ILE A 825 52.20 -14.12 17.80
CA ILE A 825 53.67 -14.39 17.72
C ILE A 825 54.31 -13.94 16.37
N ARG A 826 55.63 -13.66 16.42
CA ARG A 826 56.55 -13.13 15.39
C ARG A 826 56.65 -13.88 14.04
N ALA A 827 56.63 -13.10 12.96
CA ALA A 827 57.61 -12.98 11.85
C ALA A 827 58.31 -14.22 11.21
N ARG A 828 58.23 -14.32 9.85
CA ARG A 828 59.39 -14.34 8.90
C ARG A 828 58.95 -14.29 7.41
N ARG A 829 59.94 -14.12 6.51
CA ARG A 829 59.82 -13.83 5.05
C ARG A 829 59.38 -15.02 4.17
N ALA A 830 58.91 -14.66 2.96
CA ALA A 830 58.61 -15.42 1.73
C ALA A 830 59.85 -16.17 1.11
N PRO A 831 59.84 -16.81 -0.10
CA PRO A 831 58.89 -16.69 -1.24
C PRO A 831 58.67 -17.91 -2.20
N LEU A 832 57.98 -17.64 -3.33
CA LEU A 832 57.98 -18.34 -4.66
C LEU A 832 57.39 -19.76 -4.79
N GLY A 833 56.59 -20.01 -5.85
CA GLY A 833 56.23 -21.36 -6.30
C GLY A 833 55.06 -21.52 -7.29
N GLU A 834 55.33 -21.30 -8.58
CA GLU A 834 54.69 -21.91 -9.78
C GLU A 834 53.19 -21.82 -10.15
N LEU A 835 52.96 -21.90 -11.47
CA LEU A 835 51.67 -21.97 -12.16
C LEU A 835 51.15 -23.41 -12.23
N VAL A 836 49.84 -23.61 -12.11
CA VAL A 836 49.12 -24.65 -12.86
C VAL A 836 47.85 -24.06 -13.49
N ARG A 837 47.58 -24.47 -14.73
CA ARG A 837 46.50 -23.98 -15.60
C ARG A 837 45.69 -25.19 -16.08
N VAL A 838 44.40 -25.28 -15.74
CA VAL A 838 43.42 -26.15 -16.42
C VAL A 838 42.05 -25.45 -16.43
N ASP A 839 41.29 -25.69 -17.50
CA ASP A 839 40.12 -24.96 -17.97
C ASP A 839 38.76 -25.33 -17.33
N GLN A 840 37.78 -24.45 -17.58
CA GLN A 840 36.36 -24.73 -17.87
C GLN A 840 35.60 -25.87 -17.13
N ALA A 841 34.49 -25.52 -16.46
CA ALA A 841 33.14 -25.71 -17.04
C ALA A 841 32.00 -25.27 -16.09
N TYR A 842 30.84 -25.02 -16.69
CA TYR A 842 29.55 -24.67 -16.07
C TYR A 842 29.09 -25.61 -14.95
N GLY A 843 28.40 -25.04 -13.94
CA GLY A 843 27.64 -25.73 -12.90
C GLY A 843 26.81 -24.75 -12.09
#